data_AF-A0A8D8ZLR5-F1
#
_entry.id   AF-A0A8D8ZLR5-F1
#
_cell.length_a   1.000
_cell.length_b   1.000
_cell.length_c   1.000
_cell.angle_alpha   90.00
_cell.angle_beta   90.00
_cell.angle_gamma   90.00
#
_symmetry.space_group_name_H-M   'P 1'
#
loop_
_entity.id
_entity.type
_entity.pdbx_description
1 polymer ?
#
loop_
_entity_poly.entity_id
_entity_poly.type
_entity_poly.pdbx_seq_one_letter_code
_entity_poly.pdbx_strand_id
1 'polypeptide(L)'
;MKNKDLEALTAKTMTSTSTVKTTVVPSGPKTRRSPRITTQQATSSSTLADARRRGLARKKPKRSQDYIRDMYFNAQQSKDLVMKPTGITYDDSMDQHVCLWDSNYPECPERYTRVIQRCKELGLVDRCQFIQPREATRDEILKKHTEEQIEILANTENSNNVNELEQLSSHYDAIYIHPTSYRLSLLSAGSTIELVDNICKGNVQNGMAIIRPPGHHAMKSEYCGYCFFNNVALAAQHALDNTAVNRILIVDWDVHHGQATQQMFYNDNRVVYFSLHRYEHGTFWPNLRESDYDFIGEGPGRGYNFNIPLNKTHMSDADYLAVFQQVLLPMLAEFNPQLIMISAGYDAALGDEKGDMDITPACYAHLLNSLSGFAQGKVAVILEGGYCLKSLAEGAALTLRALLDDPCPNLEPLGAPSDSITETILNCIYEHRPYWNCYKFQDVACDGIQSPLRLHKPKAEFKFDGDPKQEVYATRDCYPIQDEAFVKLCDERLDKLRASTTLLSPPHKVCLVYNELMLKHKNITDPVHPEQPARISSIFEKHKEFGLIDRVHLLQSRIATAEELGLVHTESHIQSVLDLDELTPRQLMEKGKGYESVYLHPSTRDSAYLAAGCLLEVVDSVLNGESAHGVAIIRPPGHHAEQDEPCGFCIFNNVSVAAKYALESHGLSRVLILDWDVHHGNGTQRMFYNDPRVLYISVHRYDHGTFFPHSKDAGPHSVGEGKGEGYNVNIAWNKKGMSDPEYIAAFQQVILPIAYQFDPQLVLVSAGYDACVNDPLGGCKVSPEAYAHFTHWLKSLAQGRIILALEGGYNISSISYAMTLCTKALLGDPLPLLESDLDINSSAVSAIKETISCHTRYWSCLKFLVALPETNLLHGDYSPLDLVMTKLNLNEPDITDSTPDKVQDVTPNQSSPQDADDTTTSSSSKPIGSRQDELPGPSSSSSQSSEDKKQTLTDYLSEHAKALVNEEMFMVTPLPDCPHTPLIAPVPETGIDVNAPCTDCHSQPENWVCLTCYQVRCGRYIEEHAMLHGVSTEHPLALSFADLSVWCYVCEAYVDNHKLYEAKNAAHRSKFGEALVWSYGPRLC
;
A
#
# COMPACT_ATOMS: atom_id res chain seq x y z
N MET A 1 30.20 -23.00 38.32
CA MET A 1 30.61 -23.73 39.56
C MET A 1 29.43 -24.58 40.04
N LYS A 2 29.65 -25.46 41.03
CA LYS A 2 28.79 -26.60 41.41
C LYS A 2 27.42 -26.27 42.03
N ASN A 3 26.58 -27.32 42.09
CA ASN A 3 25.50 -27.64 43.06
C ASN A 3 24.10 -27.06 42.76
N LYS A 4 23.04 -27.90 42.58
CA LYS A 4 22.34 -28.83 43.52
C LYS A 4 21.30 -28.08 44.39
N ASP A 5 20.13 -28.59 44.75
CA ASP A 5 19.54 -29.94 44.62
C ASP A 5 18.00 -29.88 44.35
N LEU A 6 17.39 -31.06 44.18
CA LEU A 6 16.00 -31.34 43.84
C LEU A 6 15.12 -31.56 45.11
N GLU A 7 13.81 -31.78 44.90
CA GLU A 7 12.85 -32.49 45.79
C GLU A 7 12.25 -31.80 47.05
N ALA A 8 11.03 -32.13 47.54
CA ALA A 8 9.79 -32.70 46.95
C ALA A 8 8.66 -32.83 48.03
N LEU A 9 7.48 -33.37 47.62
CA LEU A 9 6.39 -33.96 48.43
C LEU A 9 5.49 -33.03 49.31
N THR A 10 4.18 -33.25 49.54
CA THR A 10 3.05 -33.98 48.87
C THR A 10 1.73 -33.74 49.65
N ALA A 11 0.57 -34.06 49.05
CA ALA A 11 -0.66 -34.59 49.70
C ALA A 11 -1.52 -33.64 50.58
N LYS A 12 -2.85 -33.77 50.72
CA LYS A 12 -3.84 -34.82 50.33
C LYS A 12 -5.20 -34.16 49.96
N THR A 13 -5.90 -34.41 48.84
CA THR A 13 -6.72 -35.55 48.34
C THR A 13 -8.15 -35.75 48.91
N MET A 14 -9.11 -36.06 48.00
CA MET A 14 -10.41 -36.81 48.17
C MET A 14 -11.62 -36.07 48.79
N THR A 15 -12.92 -36.36 48.52
CA THR A 15 -13.74 -37.33 47.69
C THR A 15 -15.23 -36.85 47.70
N SER A 16 -16.22 -37.27 46.89
CA SER A 16 -16.38 -37.91 45.55
C SER A 16 -17.90 -38.15 45.24
N THR A 17 -18.24 -38.78 44.09
CA THR A 17 -19.46 -39.62 43.82
C THR A 17 -20.89 -38.98 43.85
N SER A 18 -21.93 -39.40 43.09
CA SER A 18 -22.07 -40.29 41.91
C SER A 18 -23.51 -40.33 41.30
N THR A 19 -23.61 -40.49 39.97
CA THR A 19 -24.63 -41.27 39.17
C THR A 19 -26.17 -41.10 39.30
N VAL A 20 -26.79 -40.69 38.18
CA VAL A 20 -27.86 -41.36 37.36
C VAL A 20 -29.03 -42.13 38.05
N LYS A 21 -30.28 -41.75 37.72
CA LYS A 21 -31.38 -42.69 37.29
C LYS A 21 -32.61 -42.01 36.67
N THR A 22 -33.50 -42.83 36.09
CA THR A 22 -34.47 -42.51 35.01
C THR A 22 -35.95 -42.70 35.42
N THR A 23 -36.87 -42.48 34.46
CA THR A 23 -38.18 -43.17 34.19
C THR A 23 -39.57 -42.63 34.65
N VAL A 24 -40.45 -42.46 33.62
CA VAL A 24 -41.88 -42.90 33.46
C VAL A 24 -43.07 -41.90 33.56
N VAL A 25 -44.10 -42.22 32.74
CA VAL A 25 -45.27 -41.46 32.19
C VAL A 25 -46.58 -41.69 32.98
N PRO A 26 -47.76 -41.02 32.71
CA PRO A 26 -48.74 -41.59 31.74
C PRO A 26 -49.80 -40.66 31.02
N SER A 27 -50.07 -40.97 29.73
CA SER A 27 -51.36 -41.02 28.96
C SER A 27 -52.51 -39.96 28.95
N GLY A 28 -52.69 -39.28 27.80
CA GLY A 28 -53.92 -39.16 26.95
C GLY A 28 -55.23 -38.46 27.43
N PRO A 29 -56.33 -38.40 26.62
CA PRO A 29 -56.48 -38.46 25.14
C PRO A 29 -57.55 -37.48 24.52
N LYS A 30 -57.59 -37.30 23.17
CA LYS A 30 -58.81 -37.43 22.28
C LYS A 30 -58.76 -36.69 20.91
N THR A 31 -58.91 -37.46 19.81
CA THR A 31 -59.69 -37.18 18.54
C THR A 31 -59.43 -35.89 17.73
N ARG A 32 -59.55 -35.74 16.39
CA ARG A 32 -60.09 -36.49 15.21
C ARG A 32 -59.63 -35.67 13.95
N ARG A 33 -59.71 -36.04 12.67
CA ARG A 33 -60.12 -37.22 11.85
C ARG A 33 -59.53 -37.02 10.43
N SER A 34 -59.13 -38.08 9.70
CA SER A 34 -58.83 -37.99 8.24
C SER A 34 -60.12 -37.87 7.40
N PRO A 35 -60.02 -37.51 6.11
CA PRO A 35 -59.98 -38.57 5.08
C PRO A 35 -59.01 -38.34 3.89
N ARG A 36 -58.72 -39.42 3.17
CA ARG A 36 -58.03 -39.47 1.86
C ARG A 36 -58.86 -38.83 0.74
N ILE A 37 -58.17 -38.39 -0.32
CA ILE A 37 -58.46 -38.73 -1.74
C ILE A 37 -57.14 -38.66 -2.55
N THR A 38 -57.13 -39.24 -3.76
CA THR A 38 -55.97 -39.77 -4.50
C THR A 38 -55.49 -38.90 -5.68
N THR A 39 -54.25 -39.18 -6.15
CA THR A 39 -53.67 -38.89 -7.50
C THR A 39 -53.52 -37.40 -7.88
N GLN A 40 -52.51 -36.94 -8.64
CA GLN A 40 -51.60 -37.57 -9.62
C GLN A 40 -50.25 -36.81 -9.68
N GLN A 41 -49.28 -37.24 -10.51
CA GLN A 41 -47.93 -36.66 -10.61
C GLN A 41 -47.89 -35.25 -11.25
N ALA A 42 -47.01 -34.37 -10.75
CA ALA A 42 -46.34 -33.31 -11.51
C ALA A 42 -45.05 -32.87 -10.79
N THR A 43 -44.07 -32.34 -11.54
CA THR A 43 -42.71 -32.02 -11.09
C THR A 43 -42.53 -30.56 -10.64
N SER A 44 -41.38 -30.30 -9.98
CA SER A 44 -40.60 -29.03 -9.93
C SER A 44 -40.51 -28.21 -8.62
N SER A 45 -39.26 -27.78 -8.38
CA SER A 45 -38.73 -26.59 -7.66
C SER A 45 -39.22 -26.19 -6.27
N SER A 46 -38.30 -26.32 -5.30
CA SER A 46 -38.34 -25.70 -3.97
C SER A 46 -37.58 -24.37 -3.93
N THR A 47 -38.26 -23.22 -4.06
CA THR A 47 -37.63 -21.88 -3.88
C THR A 47 -38.46 -20.86 -3.08
N LEU A 48 -39.67 -21.21 -2.65
CA LEU A 48 -40.58 -20.28 -1.94
C LEU A 48 -40.42 -20.23 -0.41
N ALA A 49 -39.62 -21.12 0.18
CA ALA A 49 -39.34 -21.11 1.62
C ALA A 49 -38.22 -20.12 2.00
N ASP A 50 -37.14 -20.06 1.22
CA ASP A 50 -35.96 -19.24 1.55
C ASP A 50 -36.18 -17.74 1.33
N ALA A 51 -37.00 -17.38 0.33
CA ALA A 51 -37.42 -15.99 0.11
C ALA A 51 -38.11 -15.39 1.35
N ARG A 52 -38.84 -16.20 2.12
CA ARG A 52 -39.58 -15.75 3.32
C ARG A 52 -38.70 -15.51 4.54
N ARG A 53 -37.52 -16.13 4.64
CA ARG A 53 -36.54 -15.80 5.71
C ARG A 53 -35.79 -14.50 5.40
N ARG A 54 -35.41 -14.25 4.15
CA ARG A 54 -34.73 -13.01 3.73
C ARG A 54 -35.61 -11.76 3.88
N GLY A 55 -36.93 -11.90 3.70
CA GLY A 55 -37.88 -10.79 3.78
C GLY A 55 -38.14 -10.17 5.16
N LEU A 56 -37.67 -10.77 6.27
CA LEU A 56 -37.92 -10.28 7.63
C LEU A 56 -36.72 -9.54 8.28
N ALA A 57 -35.55 -9.53 7.63
CA ALA A 57 -34.38 -8.78 8.10
C ALA A 57 -34.31 -7.32 7.58
N ARG A 58 -35.06 -6.98 6.52
CA ARG A 58 -35.07 -5.65 5.89
C ARG A 58 -36.27 -4.78 6.33
N LYS A 59 -36.31 -4.42 7.62
CA LYS A 59 -37.12 -3.28 8.13
C LYS A 59 -36.37 -2.49 9.21
N LYS A 60 -35.30 -1.78 8.81
CA LYS A 60 -34.88 -0.55 9.52
C LYS A 60 -35.69 0.63 8.96
N PRO A 61 -36.17 1.57 9.79
CA PRO A 61 -36.87 2.75 9.28
C PRO A 61 -35.88 3.68 8.57
N LYS A 62 -36.16 4.08 7.33
CA LYS A 62 -35.41 5.15 6.64
C LYS A 62 -35.68 6.48 7.36
N ARG A 63 -34.73 6.92 8.20
CA ARG A 63 -34.54 8.34 8.51
C ARG A 63 -33.63 8.91 7.43
N SER A 64 -34.15 9.78 6.58
CA SER A 64 -33.34 10.67 5.76
C SER A 64 -32.79 11.78 6.67
N GLN A 65 -31.59 11.57 7.17
CA GLN A 65 -30.71 12.65 7.62
C GLN A 65 -29.44 12.47 6.82
N ASP A 66 -29.00 13.53 6.14
CA ASP A 66 -27.62 13.62 5.66
C ASP A 66 -26.72 13.61 6.90
N TYR A 67 -26.23 12.42 7.25
CA TYR A 67 -25.21 12.28 8.26
C TYR A 67 -23.93 12.83 7.65
N ILE A 68 -23.58 14.06 8.03
CA ILE A 68 -22.18 14.47 8.03
C ILE A 68 -21.45 13.40 8.86
N ARG A 69 -20.68 12.54 8.18
CA ARG A 69 -19.86 11.54 8.85
C ARG A 69 -18.86 12.31 9.70
N ASP A 70 -18.85 12.06 11.00
CA ASP A 70 -17.82 12.60 11.87
C ASP A 70 -16.46 12.13 11.35
N MET A 71 -15.56 13.05 11.02
CA MET A 71 -14.26 12.70 10.47
C MET A 71 -13.38 11.95 11.48
N TYR A 72 -13.68 12.05 12.79
CA TYR A 72 -13.03 11.25 13.82
C TYR A 72 -13.75 9.90 14.06
N PHE A 73 -14.76 9.54 13.26
CA PHE A 73 -15.53 8.31 13.46
C PHE A 73 -14.64 7.05 13.38
N ASN A 74 -13.70 6.99 12.43
CA ASN A 74 -12.81 5.83 12.28
C ASN A 74 -11.87 5.73 13.49
N ALA A 75 -11.21 6.83 13.86
CA ALA A 75 -10.40 6.95 15.07
C ALA A 75 -11.18 6.56 16.35
N GLN A 76 -12.42 7.01 16.50
CA GLN A 76 -13.26 6.68 17.65
C GLN A 76 -13.70 5.21 17.66
N GLN A 77 -14.04 4.62 16.51
CA GLN A 77 -14.33 3.18 16.37
C GLN A 77 -13.12 2.31 16.73
N SER A 78 -11.90 2.83 16.52
CA SER A 78 -10.66 2.11 16.81
C SER A 78 -10.30 1.98 18.29
N LYS A 79 -11.03 2.68 19.16
CA LYS A 79 -10.78 2.74 20.61
C LYS A 79 -10.56 1.36 21.22
N ASP A 80 -11.51 0.45 20.99
CA ASP A 80 -11.52 -0.90 21.57
C ASP A 80 -10.78 -1.94 20.69
N LEU A 81 -10.15 -1.51 19.58
CA LEU A 81 -9.32 -2.38 18.74
C LEU A 81 -7.95 -2.55 19.40
N VAL A 82 -7.77 -3.66 20.09
CA VAL A 82 -6.50 -4.05 20.73
C VAL A 82 -5.95 -5.30 20.05
N MET A 83 -4.63 -5.41 19.93
CA MET A 83 -3.97 -6.58 19.34
C MET A 83 -4.43 -7.88 20.03
N LYS A 84 -5.00 -8.81 19.24
CA LYS A 84 -5.37 -10.16 19.70
C LYS A 84 -4.16 -11.11 19.59
N PRO A 85 -4.22 -12.32 20.19
CA PRO A 85 -3.14 -13.29 20.07
C PRO A 85 -2.83 -13.64 18.60
N THR A 86 -1.57 -13.93 18.30
CA THR A 86 -1.12 -14.54 17.04
C THR A 86 -1.46 -16.01 17.05
N GLY A 87 -2.13 -16.50 16.00
CA GLY A 87 -2.42 -17.91 15.79
C GLY A 87 -1.22 -18.68 15.24
N ILE A 88 -1.09 -19.96 15.62
CA ILE A 88 -0.18 -20.89 14.97
C ILE A 88 -0.87 -22.24 14.75
N THR A 89 -0.68 -22.88 13.60
CA THR A 89 -1.15 -24.23 13.34
C THR A 89 -0.08 -25.07 12.65
N TYR A 90 0.04 -26.32 13.08
CA TYR A 90 0.96 -27.34 12.58
C TYR A 90 0.51 -28.71 13.09
N ASP A 91 0.85 -29.79 12.38
CA ASP A 91 0.62 -31.17 12.85
C ASP A 91 1.88 -32.01 12.63
N ASP A 92 2.40 -32.64 13.69
CA ASP A 92 3.68 -33.36 13.63
C ASP A 92 3.68 -34.47 12.55
N SER A 93 2.52 -35.04 12.19
CA SER A 93 2.44 -36.08 11.15
C SER A 93 2.73 -35.59 9.72
N MET A 94 2.91 -34.29 9.51
CA MET A 94 3.41 -33.72 8.26
C MET A 94 4.88 -34.10 7.98
N ASP A 95 5.62 -34.63 8.97
CA ASP A 95 6.94 -35.22 8.76
C ASP A 95 6.91 -36.58 8.03
N GLN A 96 5.74 -37.22 7.92
CA GLN A 96 5.58 -38.54 7.30
C GLN A 96 5.59 -38.51 5.77
N HIS A 97 5.45 -37.34 5.15
CA HIS A 97 5.42 -37.19 3.69
C HIS A 97 6.86 -37.12 3.16
N VAL A 98 7.36 -38.19 2.55
CA VAL A 98 8.75 -38.31 2.08
C VAL A 98 8.83 -39.04 0.75
N CYS A 99 9.79 -38.66 -0.09
CA CYS A 99 10.06 -39.36 -1.34
C CYS A 99 10.65 -40.75 -1.04
N LEU A 100 9.99 -41.82 -1.51
CA LEU A 100 10.37 -43.20 -1.19
C LEU A 100 11.50 -43.76 -2.07
N TRP A 101 11.84 -43.05 -3.15
CA TRP A 101 12.77 -43.52 -4.18
C TRP A 101 13.99 -42.60 -4.38
N ASP A 102 13.96 -41.38 -3.85
CA ASP A 102 15.06 -40.42 -3.87
C ASP A 102 15.19 -39.76 -2.49
N SER A 103 16.29 -40.03 -1.78
CA SER A 103 16.55 -39.46 -0.45
C SER A 103 17.08 -38.03 -0.49
N ASN A 104 17.44 -37.52 -1.67
CA ASN A 104 17.99 -36.19 -1.87
C ASN A 104 16.92 -35.22 -2.43
N TYR A 105 15.66 -35.64 -2.46
CA TYR A 105 14.56 -34.86 -2.99
C TYR A 105 14.37 -33.56 -2.15
N PRO A 106 14.43 -32.35 -2.75
CA PRO A 106 14.48 -31.09 -1.99
C PRO A 106 13.27 -30.87 -1.09
N GLU A 107 12.07 -31.24 -1.54
CA GLU A 107 10.86 -31.18 -0.73
C GLU A 107 10.82 -32.35 0.27
N CYS A 108 11.38 -32.12 1.45
CA CYS A 108 11.64 -33.12 2.49
C CYS A 108 11.04 -32.75 3.87
N PRO A 109 10.84 -33.73 4.79
CA PRO A 109 10.34 -33.50 6.16
C PRO A 109 11.12 -32.47 6.97
N GLU A 110 12.43 -32.36 6.73
CA GLU A 110 13.34 -31.42 7.38
C GLU A 110 12.89 -29.97 7.21
N ARG A 111 12.25 -29.62 6.08
CA ARG A 111 11.73 -28.28 5.83
C ARG A 111 10.75 -27.84 6.93
N TYR A 112 9.83 -28.73 7.27
CA TYR A 112 8.83 -28.52 8.32
C TYR A 112 9.45 -28.58 9.73
N THR A 113 10.21 -29.65 10.02
CA THR A 113 10.73 -29.87 11.38
C THR A 113 11.74 -28.80 11.81
N ARG A 114 12.58 -28.30 10.89
CA ARG A 114 13.59 -27.27 11.17
C ARG A 114 12.97 -25.89 11.42
N VAL A 115 11.90 -25.53 10.72
CA VAL A 115 11.12 -24.30 11.00
C VAL A 115 10.54 -24.37 12.42
N ILE A 116 9.86 -25.46 12.78
CA ILE A 116 9.27 -25.63 14.12
C ILE A 116 10.35 -25.64 15.20
N GLN A 117 11.48 -26.33 14.97
CA GLN A 117 12.61 -26.32 15.89
C GLN A 117 13.10 -24.88 16.10
N ARG A 118 13.31 -24.09 15.03
CA ARG A 118 13.83 -22.73 15.16
C ARG A 118 12.85 -21.79 15.84
N CYS A 119 11.55 -21.91 15.58
CA CYS A 119 10.51 -21.18 16.31
C CYS A 119 10.46 -21.56 17.80
N LYS A 120 10.76 -22.82 18.16
CA LYS A 120 10.88 -23.27 19.56
C LYS A 120 12.18 -22.78 20.22
N GLU A 121 13.31 -22.78 19.51
CA GLU A 121 14.60 -22.22 19.99
C GLU A 121 14.49 -20.74 20.36
N LEU A 122 13.70 -19.97 19.61
CA LEU A 122 13.43 -18.55 19.87
C LEU A 122 12.22 -18.31 20.80
N GLY A 123 11.61 -19.36 21.36
CA GLY A 123 10.47 -19.24 22.28
C GLY A 123 9.20 -18.64 21.67
N LEU A 124 9.06 -18.69 20.34
CA LEU A 124 7.95 -18.04 19.61
C LEU A 124 6.66 -18.87 19.69
N VAL A 125 6.76 -20.19 19.59
CA VAL A 125 5.57 -21.08 19.59
C VAL A 125 4.77 -20.94 20.88
N ASP A 126 5.45 -20.82 22.04
CA ASP A 126 4.82 -20.69 23.36
C ASP A 126 4.10 -19.34 23.55
N ARG A 127 4.35 -18.36 22.67
CA ARG A 127 3.69 -17.04 22.66
C ARG A 127 2.44 -17.01 21.76
N CYS A 128 2.25 -18.03 20.93
CA CYS A 128 1.14 -18.12 19.98
C CYS A 128 -0.05 -18.91 20.56
N GLN A 129 -1.25 -18.58 20.09
CA GLN A 129 -2.44 -19.37 20.31
C GLN A 129 -2.47 -20.54 19.32
N PHE A 130 -2.33 -21.78 19.80
CA PHE A 130 -2.43 -22.96 18.95
C PHE A 130 -3.85 -23.13 18.38
N ILE A 131 -3.96 -23.21 17.06
CA ILE A 131 -5.18 -23.48 16.30
C ILE A 131 -5.13 -24.95 15.88
N GLN A 132 -6.14 -25.72 16.27
CA GLN A 132 -6.20 -27.15 16.01
C GLN A 132 -6.28 -27.40 14.49
N PRO A 133 -5.33 -28.17 13.91
CA PRO A 133 -5.37 -28.54 12.50
C PRO A 133 -6.53 -29.51 12.24
N ARG A 134 -7.02 -29.55 11.00
CA ARG A 134 -7.99 -30.53 10.53
C ARG A 134 -7.78 -30.87 9.06
N GLU A 135 -8.35 -31.97 8.63
CA GLU A 135 -8.50 -32.29 7.22
C GLU A 135 -9.57 -31.37 6.57
N ALA A 136 -9.29 -30.90 5.35
CA ALA A 136 -10.26 -30.24 4.50
C ALA A 136 -11.36 -31.22 4.08
N THR A 137 -12.59 -30.75 4.04
CA THR A 137 -13.72 -31.55 3.55
C THR A 137 -13.69 -31.65 2.02
N ARG A 138 -14.28 -32.72 1.45
CA ARG A 138 -14.36 -32.89 -0.01
C ARG A 138 -15.03 -31.69 -0.70
N ASP A 139 -16.09 -31.16 -0.08
CA ASP A 139 -16.81 -29.97 -0.54
C ASP A 139 -15.95 -28.69 -0.54
N GLU A 140 -14.95 -28.59 0.34
CA GLU A 140 -13.98 -27.48 0.33
C GLU A 140 -13.00 -27.64 -0.84
N ILE A 141 -12.39 -28.83 -1.01
CA ILE A 141 -11.44 -29.10 -2.11
C ILE A 141 -12.10 -28.90 -3.49
N LEU A 142 -13.35 -29.36 -3.65
CA LEU A 142 -14.14 -29.23 -4.88
C LEU A 142 -14.43 -27.78 -5.32
N LYS A 143 -14.17 -26.78 -4.48
CA LYS A 143 -14.31 -25.36 -4.87
C LYS A 143 -13.26 -24.92 -5.88
N LYS A 144 -12.08 -25.54 -5.87
CA LYS A 144 -10.95 -25.18 -6.73
C LYS A 144 -10.37 -26.36 -7.53
N HIS A 145 -10.59 -27.62 -7.12
CA HIS A 145 -10.09 -28.81 -7.81
C HIS A 145 -11.23 -29.72 -8.32
N THR A 146 -10.92 -30.62 -9.25
CA THR A 146 -11.88 -31.60 -9.80
C THR A 146 -12.01 -32.85 -8.93
N GLU A 147 -13.21 -33.46 -8.96
CA GLU A 147 -13.51 -34.75 -8.31
C GLU A 147 -12.50 -35.84 -8.70
N GLU A 148 -12.13 -35.91 -9.99
CA GLU A 148 -11.15 -36.83 -10.55
C GLU A 148 -9.77 -36.71 -9.87
N GLN A 149 -9.27 -35.49 -9.64
CA GLN A 149 -8.00 -35.29 -8.94
C GLN A 149 -8.06 -35.67 -7.46
N ILE A 150 -9.22 -35.56 -6.82
CA ILE A 150 -9.40 -36.04 -5.44
C ILE A 150 -9.41 -37.57 -5.42
N GLU A 151 -10.07 -38.23 -6.39
CA GLU A 151 -10.12 -39.69 -6.50
C GLU A 151 -8.75 -40.31 -6.82
N ILE A 152 -7.96 -39.72 -7.73
CA ILE A 152 -6.60 -40.19 -8.05
C ILE A 152 -5.76 -40.24 -6.77
N LEU A 153 -5.69 -39.15 -6.00
CA LEU A 153 -4.89 -39.12 -4.78
C LEU A 153 -5.46 -40.05 -3.70
N ALA A 154 -6.78 -40.09 -3.50
CA ALA A 154 -7.43 -40.95 -2.51
C ALA A 154 -7.13 -42.44 -2.75
N ASN A 155 -7.05 -42.87 -4.00
CA ASN A 155 -6.72 -44.26 -4.35
C ASN A 155 -5.25 -44.64 -4.03
N THR A 156 -4.38 -43.67 -3.74
CA THR A 156 -2.98 -43.92 -3.34
C THR A 156 -2.81 -44.09 -1.82
N GLU A 157 -3.82 -43.73 -1.03
CA GLU A 157 -3.71 -43.70 0.43
C GLU A 157 -3.48 -45.11 1.00
N ASN A 158 -2.49 -45.24 1.89
CA ASN A 158 -2.06 -46.51 2.49
C ASN A 158 -1.60 -47.58 1.46
N SER A 159 -1.30 -47.21 0.21
CA SER A 159 -0.68 -48.11 -0.76
C SER A 159 0.68 -48.60 -0.25
N ASN A 160 0.99 -49.88 -0.49
CA ASN A 160 2.30 -50.46 -0.19
C ASN A 160 3.13 -50.72 -1.47
N ASN A 161 2.63 -50.31 -2.64
CA ASN A 161 3.28 -50.55 -3.92
C ASN A 161 4.06 -49.32 -4.39
N VAL A 162 5.30 -49.20 -3.90
CA VAL A 162 6.19 -48.06 -4.21
C VAL A 162 6.37 -47.85 -5.72
N ASN A 163 6.41 -48.92 -6.52
CA ASN A 163 6.57 -48.82 -7.96
C ASN A 163 5.36 -48.20 -8.66
N GLU A 164 4.13 -48.49 -8.21
CA GLU A 164 2.91 -47.86 -8.74
C GLU A 164 2.82 -46.39 -8.32
N LEU A 165 3.29 -46.04 -7.11
CA LEU A 165 3.35 -44.65 -6.65
C LEU A 165 4.40 -43.85 -7.43
N GLU A 166 5.58 -44.41 -7.68
CA GLU A 166 6.62 -43.78 -8.51
C GLU A 166 6.13 -43.61 -9.95
N GLN A 167 5.52 -44.64 -10.53
CA GLN A 167 4.94 -44.57 -11.87
C GLN A 167 3.79 -43.55 -11.96
N LEU A 168 2.92 -43.43 -10.96
CA LEU A 168 1.88 -42.40 -10.98
C LEU A 168 2.50 -41.00 -10.86
N SER A 169 3.48 -40.84 -9.97
CA SER A 169 4.21 -39.57 -9.77
C SER A 169 4.87 -39.09 -11.05
N SER A 170 5.44 -39.99 -11.86
CA SER A 170 6.11 -39.64 -13.12
C SER A 170 5.19 -39.02 -14.17
N HIS A 171 3.86 -38.99 -14.01
CA HIS A 171 2.94 -38.31 -14.94
C HIS A 171 2.77 -36.81 -14.64
N TYR A 172 3.38 -36.31 -13.55
CA TYR A 172 3.21 -34.94 -13.05
C TYR A 172 4.57 -34.26 -12.87
N ASP A 173 4.64 -32.98 -13.22
CA ASP A 173 5.89 -32.23 -13.13
C ASP A 173 6.25 -31.92 -11.66
N ALA A 174 7.48 -32.27 -11.26
CA ALA A 174 8.01 -32.09 -9.91
C ALA A 174 7.09 -32.62 -8.79
N ILE A 175 6.61 -33.87 -8.89
CA ILE A 175 5.76 -34.50 -7.87
C ILE A 175 6.35 -35.83 -7.38
N TYR A 176 6.14 -36.15 -6.10
CA TYR A 176 6.26 -37.50 -5.56
C TYR A 176 5.02 -37.84 -4.72
N ILE A 177 4.48 -39.05 -4.90
CA ILE A 177 3.32 -39.54 -4.17
C ILE A 177 3.76 -40.55 -3.11
N HIS A 178 3.39 -40.28 -1.87
CA HIS A 178 3.61 -41.12 -0.71
C HIS A 178 2.26 -41.70 -0.24
N PRO A 179 2.21 -42.84 0.47
CA PRO A 179 0.96 -43.41 1.01
C PRO A 179 0.17 -42.49 1.96
N THR A 180 0.75 -41.37 2.40
CA THR A 180 0.08 -40.33 3.21
C THR A 180 -0.22 -39.03 2.45
N SER A 181 0.15 -38.91 1.15
CA SER A 181 -0.04 -37.68 0.36
C SER A 181 -1.47 -37.17 0.42
N TYR A 182 -2.47 -38.05 0.27
CA TYR A 182 -3.88 -37.66 0.32
C TYR A 182 -4.27 -37.01 1.65
N ARG A 183 -4.12 -37.76 2.75
CA ARG A 183 -4.46 -37.32 4.11
C ARG A 183 -3.72 -36.03 4.50
N LEU A 184 -2.43 -35.94 4.19
CA LEU A 184 -1.62 -34.78 4.56
C LEU A 184 -1.89 -33.56 3.68
N SER A 185 -2.27 -33.74 2.40
CA SER A 185 -2.75 -32.63 1.57
C SER A 185 -4.08 -32.07 2.06
N LEU A 186 -5.02 -32.95 2.49
CA LEU A 186 -6.25 -32.51 3.15
C LEU A 186 -5.93 -31.77 4.46
N LEU A 187 -4.99 -32.26 5.27
CA LEU A 187 -4.58 -31.64 6.53
C LEU A 187 -3.90 -30.27 6.31
N SER A 188 -3.07 -30.14 5.27
CA SER A 188 -2.41 -28.88 4.87
C SER A 188 -3.46 -27.82 4.50
N ALA A 189 -4.40 -28.18 3.61
CA ALA A 189 -5.47 -27.29 3.18
C ALA A 189 -6.44 -26.94 4.32
N GLY A 190 -6.84 -27.92 5.14
CA GLY A 190 -7.79 -27.72 6.24
C GLY A 190 -7.21 -26.90 7.39
N SER A 191 -5.92 -27.05 7.71
CA SER A 191 -5.21 -26.21 8.67
C SER A 191 -5.12 -24.76 8.19
N THR A 192 -4.87 -24.55 6.90
CA THR A 192 -4.87 -23.22 6.27
C THR A 192 -6.24 -22.55 6.34
N ILE A 193 -7.30 -23.30 6.04
CA ILE A 193 -8.69 -22.83 6.16
C ILE A 193 -9.02 -22.44 7.61
N GLU A 194 -8.67 -23.27 8.60
CA GLU A 194 -8.93 -22.96 10.02
C GLU A 194 -8.17 -21.71 10.47
N LEU A 195 -6.91 -21.52 10.08
CA LEU A 195 -6.16 -20.31 10.39
C LEU A 195 -6.87 -19.05 9.86
N VAL A 196 -7.21 -19.05 8.57
CA VAL A 196 -7.86 -17.91 7.90
C VAL A 196 -9.25 -17.65 8.48
N ASP A 197 -10.04 -18.68 8.76
CA ASP A 197 -11.35 -18.56 9.38
C ASP A 197 -11.27 -17.97 10.80
N ASN A 198 -10.29 -18.39 11.60
CA ASN A 198 -10.05 -17.84 12.94
C ASN A 198 -9.59 -16.36 12.90
N ILE A 199 -8.80 -15.95 11.90
CA ILE A 199 -8.44 -14.54 11.66
C ILE A 199 -9.68 -13.73 11.23
N CYS A 200 -10.46 -14.23 10.26
CA CYS A 200 -11.65 -13.56 9.75
C CYS A 200 -12.75 -13.38 10.82
N LYS A 201 -12.94 -14.38 11.68
CA LYS A 201 -13.83 -14.31 12.86
C LYS A 201 -13.25 -13.46 14.00
N GLY A 202 -11.95 -13.15 13.95
CA GLY A 202 -11.25 -12.39 14.98
C GLY A 202 -11.07 -13.15 16.29
N ASN A 203 -10.88 -14.46 16.22
CA ASN A 203 -10.45 -15.30 17.35
C ASN A 203 -8.95 -15.09 17.64
N VAL A 204 -8.17 -14.85 16.59
CA VAL A 204 -6.77 -14.41 16.60
C VAL A 204 -6.63 -13.13 15.78
N GLN A 205 -5.51 -12.42 15.90
CA GLN A 205 -5.23 -11.20 15.13
C GLN A 205 -4.75 -11.53 13.72
N ASN A 206 -3.73 -12.37 13.68
CA ASN A 206 -2.94 -12.81 12.54
C ASN A 206 -2.46 -14.24 12.85
N GLY A 207 -1.67 -14.87 11.98
CA GLY A 207 -1.02 -16.12 12.35
C GLY A 207 -0.30 -16.84 11.22
N MET A 208 0.29 -17.99 11.58
CA MET A 208 1.11 -18.80 10.68
C MET A 208 0.66 -20.26 10.62
N ALA A 209 0.54 -20.80 9.40
CA ALA A 209 0.36 -22.22 9.12
C ALA A 209 1.71 -22.80 8.69
N ILE A 210 2.34 -23.57 9.58
CA ILE A 210 3.58 -24.30 9.28
C ILE A 210 3.15 -25.68 8.80
N ILE A 211 3.06 -25.83 7.47
CA ILE A 211 2.39 -26.96 6.82
C ILE A 211 3.25 -27.56 5.71
N ARG A 212 2.93 -28.81 5.33
CA ARG A 212 3.30 -29.42 4.05
C ARG A 212 2.37 -30.59 3.73
N PRO A 213 2.14 -30.94 2.44
CA PRO A 213 2.74 -30.36 1.23
C PRO A 213 2.29 -28.91 0.93
N PRO A 214 3.07 -28.17 0.12
CA PRO A 214 2.71 -26.83 -0.38
C PRO A 214 1.50 -26.88 -1.32
N GLY A 215 1.03 -25.71 -1.78
CA GLY A 215 -0.21 -25.57 -2.54
C GLY A 215 -0.20 -24.63 -3.75
N HIS A 216 0.64 -23.60 -3.81
CA HIS A 216 0.47 -22.51 -4.80
C HIS A 216 0.59 -22.91 -6.30
N HIS A 217 1.19 -24.08 -6.61
CA HIS A 217 1.24 -24.68 -7.95
C HIS A 217 0.14 -25.71 -8.26
N ALA A 218 -0.69 -26.10 -7.27
CA ALA A 218 -1.69 -27.16 -7.47
C ALA A 218 -2.82 -26.69 -8.39
N MET A 219 -2.84 -27.21 -9.62
CA MET A 219 -3.79 -26.80 -10.65
C MET A 219 -5.18 -27.37 -10.36
N LYS A 220 -6.20 -26.81 -11.04
CA LYS A 220 -7.59 -27.29 -10.94
C LYS A 220 -7.76 -28.78 -11.25
N SER A 221 -6.99 -29.30 -12.18
CA SER A 221 -7.11 -30.68 -12.69
C SER A 221 -5.76 -31.40 -12.78
N GLU A 222 -4.74 -30.97 -12.03
CA GLU A 222 -3.36 -31.50 -12.14
C GLU A 222 -2.52 -31.16 -10.90
N TYR A 223 -1.68 -32.10 -10.43
CA TYR A 223 -0.63 -31.82 -9.44
C TYR A 223 0.61 -31.28 -10.14
N CYS A 224 1.33 -30.35 -9.50
CA CYS A 224 2.54 -29.75 -10.07
C CYS A 224 3.38 -29.15 -8.93
N GLY A 225 4.72 -29.15 -9.05
CA GLY A 225 5.59 -28.36 -8.16
C GLY A 225 5.43 -28.70 -6.68
N TYR A 226 5.45 -29.98 -6.34
CA TYR A 226 5.21 -30.53 -4.99
C TYR A 226 3.79 -30.29 -4.41
N CYS A 227 2.91 -29.61 -5.16
CA CYS A 227 1.59 -29.18 -4.70
C CYS A 227 0.47 -30.11 -5.18
N PHE A 228 -0.39 -30.54 -4.25
CA PHE A 228 -1.56 -31.41 -4.54
C PHE A 228 -2.89 -30.66 -4.52
N PHE A 229 -3.10 -29.80 -3.51
CA PHE A 229 -4.27 -28.94 -3.37
C PHE A 229 -3.82 -27.51 -3.03
N ASN A 230 -4.47 -26.50 -3.58
CA ASN A 230 -4.03 -25.11 -3.43
C ASN A 230 -4.52 -24.52 -2.10
N ASN A 231 -3.72 -24.69 -1.06
CA ASN A 231 -3.97 -24.29 0.32
C ASN A 231 -4.50 -22.84 0.42
N VAL A 232 -3.78 -21.90 -0.20
CA VAL A 232 -4.06 -20.46 -0.16
C VAL A 232 -5.34 -20.12 -0.93
N ALA A 233 -5.54 -20.66 -2.13
CA ALA A 233 -6.73 -20.40 -2.93
C ALA A 233 -8.01 -21.02 -2.35
N LEU A 234 -7.89 -22.19 -1.71
CA LEU A 234 -9.00 -22.84 -0.99
C LEU A 234 -9.43 -22.02 0.23
N ALA A 235 -8.47 -21.53 1.02
CA ALA A 235 -8.76 -20.70 2.19
C ALA A 235 -9.27 -19.29 1.81
N ALA A 236 -8.75 -18.68 0.74
CA ALA A 236 -9.28 -17.43 0.20
C ALA A 236 -10.73 -17.59 -0.29
N GLN A 237 -11.04 -18.67 -1.01
CA GLN A 237 -12.41 -18.98 -1.43
C GLN A 237 -13.32 -19.27 -0.22
N HIS A 238 -12.82 -19.99 0.79
CA HIS A 238 -13.56 -20.20 2.04
C HIS A 238 -13.89 -18.85 2.72
N ALA A 239 -12.93 -17.91 2.78
CA ALA A 239 -13.15 -16.59 3.35
C ALA A 239 -14.23 -15.79 2.58
N LEU A 240 -14.18 -15.79 1.25
CA LEU A 240 -15.17 -15.12 0.39
C LEU A 240 -16.58 -15.71 0.53
N ASP A 241 -16.69 -17.03 0.69
CA ASP A 241 -17.99 -17.71 0.74
C ASP A 241 -18.66 -17.65 2.13
N ASN A 242 -17.85 -17.69 3.21
CA ASN A 242 -18.34 -17.94 4.57
C ASN A 242 -18.19 -16.76 5.54
N THR A 243 -17.52 -15.66 5.13
CA THR A 243 -17.23 -14.52 6.02
C THR A 243 -17.75 -13.20 5.45
N ALA A 244 -17.39 -12.06 6.06
CA ALA A 244 -17.69 -10.72 5.57
C ALA A 244 -16.57 -10.11 4.69
N VAL A 245 -15.49 -10.85 4.46
CA VAL A 245 -14.35 -10.41 3.64
C VAL A 245 -14.72 -10.48 2.15
N ASN A 246 -14.49 -9.38 1.44
CA ASN A 246 -14.76 -9.22 0.01
C ASN A 246 -13.58 -8.58 -0.76
N ARG A 247 -12.48 -8.24 -0.07
CA ARG A 247 -11.21 -7.82 -0.68
C ARG A 247 -10.08 -8.56 0.02
N ILE A 248 -9.43 -9.46 -0.70
CA ILE A 248 -8.29 -10.27 -0.24
C ILE A 248 -7.08 -9.88 -1.08
N LEU A 249 -5.94 -9.63 -0.43
CA LEU A 249 -4.65 -9.61 -1.11
C LEU A 249 -3.95 -10.93 -0.83
N ILE A 250 -3.52 -11.63 -1.88
CA ILE A 250 -2.58 -12.74 -1.81
C ILE A 250 -1.22 -12.19 -2.27
N VAL A 251 -0.22 -12.20 -1.39
CA VAL A 251 1.17 -11.92 -1.72
C VAL A 251 1.92 -13.25 -1.77
N ASP A 252 2.42 -13.61 -2.94
CA ASP A 252 3.31 -14.74 -3.15
C ASP A 252 4.75 -14.24 -3.25
N TRP A 253 5.55 -14.55 -2.23
CA TRP A 253 6.97 -14.22 -2.20
C TRP A 253 7.87 -15.46 -2.38
N ASP A 254 7.27 -16.62 -2.66
CA ASP A 254 7.99 -17.80 -3.11
C ASP A 254 8.71 -17.48 -4.42
N VAL A 255 9.92 -17.99 -4.60
CA VAL A 255 10.73 -17.65 -5.78
C VAL A 255 10.16 -18.25 -7.08
N HIS A 256 9.20 -19.17 -6.99
CA HIS A 256 8.49 -19.73 -8.13
C HIS A 256 7.12 -19.07 -8.31
N HIS A 257 6.70 -18.87 -9.56
CA HIS A 257 5.38 -18.31 -9.84
C HIS A 257 4.27 -19.30 -9.46
N GLY A 258 3.41 -18.93 -8.49
CA GLY A 258 2.20 -19.67 -8.11
C GLY A 258 1.09 -19.61 -9.19
N GLN A 259 1.38 -20.11 -10.38
CA GLN A 259 0.53 -20.08 -11.59
C GLN A 259 -0.89 -20.60 -11.35
N ALA A 260 -1.05 -21.61 -10.49
CA ALA A 260 -2.38 -22.13 -10.17
C ALA A 260 -3.20 -21.11 -9.36
N THR A 261 -2.57 -20.41 -8.42
CA THR A 261 -3.20 -19.34 -7.63
C THR A 261 -3.62 -18.17 -8.52
N GLN A 262 -2.76 -17.75 -9.45
CA GLN A 262 -3.09 -16.80 -10.53
C GLN A 262 -4.35 -17.25 -11.29
N GLN A 263 -4.33 -18.45 -11.89
CA GLN A 263 -5.44 -18.96 -12.70
C GLN A 263 -6.74 -19.10 -11.92
N MET A 264 -6.68 -19.43 -10.62
CA MET A 264 -7.85 -19.59 -9.76
C MET A 264 -8.59 -18.30 -9.41
N PHE A 265 -7.99 -17.12 -9.65
CA PHE A 265 -8.59 -15.80 -9.40
C PHE A 265 -8.44 -14.80 -10.57
N TYR A 266 -7.92 -15.24 -11.72
CA TYR A 266 -7.59 -14.40 -12.89
C TYR A 266 -8.73 -13.49 -13.40
N ASN A 267 -9.98 -13.81 -13.05
CA ASN A 267 -11.21 -13.12 -13.45
C ASN A 267 -12.01 -12.54 -12.25
N ASP A 268 -11.43 -12.46 -11.04
CA ASP A 268 -12.13 -12.08 -9.79
C ASP A 268 -11.47 -10.90 -9.06
N ASN A 269 -11.97 -9.68 -9.28
CA ASN A 269 -11.47 -8.44 -8.63
C ASN A 269 -11.64 -8.34 -7.11
N ARG A 270 -12.25 -9.35 -6.46
CA ARG A 270 -12.26 -9.45 -5.00
C ARG A 270 -10.92 -9.94 -4.46
N VAL A 271 -10.05 -10.49 -5.32
CA VAL A 271 -8.73 -10.98 -4.96
C VAL A 271 -7.69 -10.28 -5.82
N VAL A 272 -6.76 -9.56 -5.19
CA VAL A 272 -5.50 -9.21 -5.83
C VAL A 272 -4.53 -10.36 -5.59
N TYR A 273 -3.94 -10.88 -6.65
CA TYR A 273 -2.80 -11.81 -6.57
C TYR A 273 -1.53 -11.04 -6.96
N PHE A 274 -0.48 -11.14 -6.16
CA PHE A 274 0.79 -10.43 -6.36
C PHE A 274 1.94 -11.40 -6.15
N SER A 275 2.71 -11.73 -7.19
CA SER A 275 3.79 -12.73 -7.12
C SER A 275 5.14 -12.15 -7.52
N LEU A 276 6.15 -12.31 -6.66
CA LEU A 276 7.56 -12.03 -6.98
C LEU A 276 8.29 -13.35 -7.22
N HIS A 277 8.77 -13.61 -8.43
CA HIS A 277 9.32 -14.91 -8.78
C HIS A 277 10.48 -14.80 -9.78
N ARG A 278 11.45 -15.71 -9.70
CA ARG A 278 12.48 -15.89 -10.72
C ARG A 278 11.81 -16.26 -12.05
N TYR A 279 12.24 -15.59 -13.11
CA TYR A 279 11.65 -15.74 -14.44
C TYR A 279 12.71 -15.92 -15.51
N GLU A 280 13.74 -15.07 -15.50
CA GLU A 280 14.82 -15.06 -16.50
C GLU A 280 14.26 -15.16 -17.93
N HIS A 281 13.29 -14.31 -18.26
CA HIS A 281 12.59 -14.27 -19.54
C HIS A 281 11.92 -15.62 -19.90
N GLY A 282 11.31 -16.27 -18.91
CA GLY A 282 10.65 -17.57 -19.02
C GLY A 282 11.59 -18.78 -19.05
N THR A 283 12.90 -18.61 -18.89
CA THR A 283 13.85 -19.75 -18.87
C THR A 283 13.92 -20.45 -17.52
N PHE A 284 13.43 -19.83 -16.44
CA PHE A 284 13.24 -20.49 -15.16
C PHE A 284 11.87 -21.18 -15.05
N TRP A 285 11.82 -22.29 -14.30
CA TRP A 285 10.61 -23.09 -14.07
C TRP A 285 9.53 -22.26 -13.33
N PRO A 286 8.23 -22.33 -13.69
CA PRO A 286 7.57 -23.31 -14.57
C PRO A 286 7.61 -23.00 -16.07
N ASN A 287 8.48 -22.09 -16.53
CA ASN A 287 8.71 -21.78 -17.95
C ASN A 287 7.48 -21.23 -18.70
N LEU A 288 6.54 -20.57 -18.01
CA LEU A 288 5.28 -20.13 -18.59
C LEU A 288 5.33 -18.66 -19.05
N ARG A 289 4.88 -18.39 -20.27
CA ARG A 289 4.72 -17.02 -20.79
C ARG A 289 3.77 -16.17 -19.92
N GLU A 290 2.77 -16.81 -19.32
CA GLU A 290 1.77 -16.17 -18.45
C GLU A 290 2.28 -15.76 -17.06
N SER A 291 3.55 -16.02 -16.74
CA SER A 291 4.21 -15.52 -15.53
C SER A 291 4.85 -14.15 -15.74
N ASP A 292 4.89 -13.61 -16.96
CA ASP A 292 5.44 -12.27 -17.22
C ASP A 292 4.50 -11.16 -16.72
N TYR A 293 5.04 -9.94 -16.65
CA TYR A 293 4.36 -8.78 -16.04
C TYR A 293 3.11 -8.28 -16.80
N ASP A 294 2.93 -8.64 -18.08
CA ASP A 294 1.80 -8.21 -18.91
C ASP A 294 0.56 -9.12 -18.80
N PHE A 295 0.63 -10.18 -17.98
CA PHE A 295 -0.50 -11.07 -17.68
C PHE A 295 -1.30 -10.56 -16.47
N ILE A 296 -2.01 -9.46 -16.69
CA ILE A 296 -2.65 -8.68 -15.62
C ILE A 296 -4.05 -9.14 -15.18
N GLY A 297 -4.55 -10.29 -15.65
CA GLY A 297 -5.92 -10.76 -15.43
C GLY A 297 -6.87 -10.48 -16.59
N GLU A 298 -8.08 -11.03 -16.51
CA GLU A 298 -9.13 -10.92 -17.52
C GLU A 298 -10.49 -10.51 -16.95
N GLY A 299 -11.42 -10.10 -17.82
CA GLY A 299 -12.78 -9.70 -17.44
C GLY A 299 -12.81 -8.73 -16.26
N PRO A 300 -13.67 -8.93 -15.24
CA PRO A 300 -13.67 -8.10 -14.03
C PRO A 300 -12.34 -8.11 -13.26
N GLY A 301 -11.56 -9.19 -13.33
CA GLY A 301 -10.25 -9.32 -12.66
C GLY A 301 -9.08 -8.67 -13.40
N ARG A 302 -9.29 -8.06 -14.57
CA ARG A 302 -8.23 -7.37 -15.31
C ARG A 302 -7.67 -6.19 -14.50
N GLY A 303 -6.35 -6.19 -14.31
CA GLY A 303 -5.62 -5.26 -13.46
C GLY A 303 -5.36 -5.77 -12.04
N TYR A 304 -5.95 -6.90 -11.63
CA TYR A 304 -5.86 -7.46 -10.25
C TYR A 304 -4.84 -8.61 -10.11
N ASN A 305 -4.19 -9.02 -11.20
CA ASN A 305 -3.10 -10.00 -11.17
C ASN A 305 -1.76 -9.30 -11.42
N PHE A 306 -0.85 -9.31 -10.46
CA PHE A 306 0.46 -8.65 -10.54
C PHE A 306 1.57 -9.69 -10.57
N ASN A 307 2.26 -9.79 -11.70
CA ASN A 307 3.47 -10.59 -11.83
C ASN A 307 4.70 -9.69 -11.78
N ILE A 308 5.64 -10.00 -10.90
CA ILE A 308 6.93 -9.32 -10.75
C ILE A 308 8.06 -10.29 -11.17
N PRO A 309 8.30 -10.46 -12.48
CA PRO A 309 9.32 -11.38 -12.99
C PRO A 309 10.74 -10.88 -12.70
N LEU A 310 11.50 -11.67 -11.95
CA LEU A 310 12.90 -11.42 -11.62
C LEU A 310 13.77 -12.00 -12.75
N ASN A 311 14.28 -11.11 -13.60
CA ASN A 311 15.02 -11.47 -14.82
C ASN A 311 16.53 -11.69 -14.62
N LYS A 312 16.99 -11.76 -13.36
CA LYS A 312 18.35 -12.14 -12.94
C LYS A 312 18.31 -12.84 -11.58
N THR A 313 19.30 -13.69 -11.33
CA THR A 313 19.65 -14.19 -9.99
C THR A 313 20.34 -13.12 -9.14
N HIS A 314 20.63 -13.43 -7.87
CA HIS A 314 21.27 -12.55 -6.89
C HIS A 314 20.53 -11.23 -6.61
N MET A 315 19.19 -11.24 -6.73
CA MET A 315 18.36 -10.14 -6.26
C MET A 315 18.46 -10.03 -4.73
N SER A 316 18.67 -8.81 -4.24
CA SER A 316 18.99 -8.50 -2.85
C SER A 316 17.78 -7.95 -2.07
N ASP A 317 17.96 -7.74 -0.76
CA ASP A 317 17.02 -7.02 0.10
C ASP A 317 16.59 -5.67 -0.50
N ALA A 318 17.50 -4.95 -1.17
CA ALA A 318 17.21 -3.66 -1.79
C ALA A 318 16.30 -3.78 -3.03
N ASP A 319 16.37 -4.90 -3.76
CA ASP A 319 15.53 -5.17 -4.92
C ASP A 319 14.09 -5.48 -4.47
N TYR A 320 13.93 -6.33 -3.47
CA TYR A 320 12.62 -6.70 -2.92
C TYR A 320 11.93 -5.53 -2.21
N LEU A 321 12.68 -4.75 -1.42
CA LEU A 321 12.14 -3.53 -0.80
C LEU A 321 11.71 -2.49 -1.86
N ALA A 322 12.43 -2.37 -2.98
CA ALA A 322 12.03 -1.49 -4.07
C ALA A 322 10.71 -1.93 -4.73
N VAL A 323 10.51 -3.23 -4.99
CA VAL A 323 9.21 -3.75 -5.48
C VAL A 323 8.08 -3.40 -4.50
N PHE A 324 8.32 -3.58 -3.21
CA PHE A 324 7.33 -3.28 -2.19
C PHE A 324 7.00 -1.78 -2.16
N GLN A 325 8.01 -0.90 -2.16
CA GLN A 325 7.83 0.56 -2.07
C GLN A 325 7.23 1.18 -3.34
N GLN A 326 7.56 0.64 -4.52
CA GLN A 326 7.18 1.23 -5.82
C GLN A 326 5.92 0.60 -6.45
N VAL A 327 5.58 -0.65 -6.10
CA VAL A 327 4.45 -1.37 -6.69
C VAL A 327 3.44 -1.79 -5.61
N LEU A 328 3.85 -2.66 -4.67
CA LEU A 328 2.91 -3.30 -3.74
C LEU A 328 2.24 -2.31 -2.78
N LEU A 329 3.00 -1.47 -2.08
CA LEU A 329 2.47 -0.55 -1.07
C LEU A 329 1.58 0.57 -1.66
N PRO A 330 1.89 1.18 -2.82
CA PRO A 330 0.98 2.09 -3.52
C PRO A 330 -0.37 1.44 -3.83
N MET A 331 -0.39 0.26 -4.46
CA MET A 331 -1.63 -0.47 -4.77
C MET A 331 -2.36 -0.93 -3.50
N LEU A 332 -1.63 -1.37 -2.47
CA LEU A 332 -2.20 -1.83 -1.20
C LEU A 332 -2.99 -0.72 -0.47
N ALA A 333 -2.51 0.52 -0.55
CA ALA A 333 -3.24 1.68 -0.03
C ALA A 333 -4.54 1.94 -0.82
N GLU A 334 -4.54 1.73 -2.14
CA GLU A 334 -5.71 1.91 -3.01
C GLU A 334 -6.74 0.78 -2.84
N PHE A 335 -6.29 -0.47 -2.89
CA PHE A 335 -7.13 -1.66 -2.77
C PHE A 335 -7.71 -1.83 -1.37
N ASN A 336 -6.98 -1.40 -0.33
CA ASN A 336 -7.41 -1.37 1.06
C ASN A 336 -8.06 -2.71 1.50
N PRO A 337 -7.31 -3.83 1.47
CA PRO A 337 -7.85 -5.18 1.67
C PRO A 337 -8.40 -5.39 3.09
N GLN A 338 -9.25 -6.41 3.23
CA GLN A 338 -9.85 -6.82 4.50
C GLN A 338 -9.21 -8.08 5.10
N LEU A 339 -8.35 -8.74 4.33
CA LEU A 339 -7.52 -9.88 4.68
C LEU A 339 -6.28 -9.86 3.78
N ILE A 340 -5.11 -10.13 4.34
CA ILE A 340 -3.87 -10.38 3.59
C ILE A 340 -3.45 -11.82 3.85
N MET A 341 -3.09 -12.54 2.80
CA MET A 341 -2.60 -13.92 2.84
C MET A 341 -1.23 -13.95 2.16
N ILE A 342 -0.24 -14.56 2.80
CA ILE A 342 1.11 -14.70 2.28
C ILE A 342 1.32 -16.17 1.88
N SER A 343 1.46 -16.43 0.59
CA SER A 343 2.10 -17.65 0.07
C SER A 343 3.60 -17.51 0.37
N ALA A 344 4.05 -18.18 1.43
CA ALA A 344 5.32 -17.88 2.08
C ALA A 344 6.38 -18.94 1.78
N GLY A 345 6.92 -18.90 0.58
CA GLY A 345 8.17 -19.57 0.25
C GLY A 345 9.39 -18.88 0.86
N TYR A 346 10.46 -19.63 1.10
CA TYR A 346 11.74 -19.09 1.60
C TYR A 346 12.91 -19.55 0.72
N ASP A 347 12.63 -19.82 -0.56
CA ASP A 347 13.59 -20.18 -1.60
C ASP A 347 14.16 -18.97 -2.34
N ALA A 348 13.58 -17.78 -2.16
CA ALA A 348 14.26 -16.54 -2.49
C ALA A 348 15.33 -16.14 -1.43
N ALA A 349 15.47 -16.93 -0.35
CA ALA A 349 16.45 -16.66 0.70
C ALA A 349 17.86 -17.11 0.32
N LEU A 350 18.85 -16.37 0.82
CA LEU A 350 20.27 -16.64 0.65
C LEU A 350 20.65 -18.12 0.75
N GLY A 351 21.29 -18.66 -0.29
CA GLY A 351 21.84 -20.01 -0.31
C GLY A 351 20.85 -21.10 -0.73
N ASP A 352 19.61 -20.75 -1.08
CA ASP A 352 18.70 -21.68 -1.73
C ASP A 352 19.15 -22.03 -3.15
N GLU A 353 19.13 -23.32 -3.47
CA GLU A 353 19.63 -23.86 -4.74
C GLU A 353 18.72 -23.58 -5.94
N LYS A 354 17.43 -23.36 -5.71
CA LYS A 354 16.45 -23.12 -6.78
C LYS A 354 16.31 -21.64 -7.05
N GLY A 355 16.15 -20.83 -6.01
CA GLY A 355 16.01 -19.39 -6.18
C GLY A 355 17.28 -18.70 -6.66
N ASP A 356 18.45 -19.06 -6.10
CA ASP A 356 19.71 -18.36 -6.35
C ASP A 356 19.60 -16.84 -6.13
N MET A 357 18.89 -16.45 -5.07
CA MET A 357 18.67 -15.06 -4.66
C MET A 357 19.43 -14.75 -3.36
N ASP A 358 19.57 -13.46 -3.05
CA ASP A 358 20.40 -12.95 -1.96
C ASP A 358 19.58 -12.31 -0.83
N ILE A 359 18.28 -12.62 -0.70
CA ILE A 359 17.45 -12.11 0.41
C ILE A 359 17.98 -12.63 1.74
N THR A 360 18.23 -11.73 2.68
CA THR A 360 18.61 -12.11 4.04
C THR A 360 17.39 -12.60 4.84
N PRO A 361 17.54 -13.58 5.75
CA PRO A 361 16.44 -14.00 6.63
C PRO A 361 15.76 -12.85 7.40
N ALA A 362 16.48 -11.75 7.66
CA ALA A 362 15.94 -10.56 8.31
C ALA A 362 14.92 -9.81 7.44
N CYS A 363 15.13 -9.74 6.11
CA CYS A 363 14.28 -9.00 5.18
C CYS A 363 12.82 -9.46 5.20
N TYR A 364 12.54 -10.76 5.34
CA TYR A 364 11.18 -11.29 5.48
C TYR A 364 10.38 -10.65 6.63
N ALA A 365 11.04 -10.24 7.73
CA ALA A 365 10.40 -9.51 8.80
C ALA A 365 9.99 -8.08 8.38
N HIS A 366 10.78 -7.40 7.56
CA HIS A 366 10.45 -6.07 7.01
C HIS A 366 9.34 -6.15 5.97
N LEU A 367 9.41 -7.13 5.05
CA LEU A 367 8.36 -7.38 4.06
C LEU A 367 7.02 -7.61 4.76
N LEU A 368 6.95 -8.52 5.74
CA LEU A 368 5.73 -8.75 6.51
C LEU A 368 5.29 -7.52 7.33
N ASN A 369 6.22 -6.82 7.98
CA ASN A 369 5.88 -5.66 8.80
C ASN A 369 5.22 -4.55 7.96
N SER A 370 5.72 -4.30 6.74
CA SER A 370 5.14 -3.30 5.82
C SER A 370 3.66 -3.56 5.48
N LEU A 371 3.26 -4.84 5.42
CA LEU A 371 1.87 -5.27 5.17
C LEU A 371 1.00 -5.26 6.43
N SER A 372 1.61 -5.41 7.61
CA SER A 372 0.90 -5.64 8.88
C SER A 372 0.10 -4.43 9.39
N GLY A 373 0.35 -3.21 8.87
CA GLY A 373 -0.46 -2.03 9.16
C GLY A 373 -1.82 -2.04 8.45
N PHE A 374 -1.96 -2.80 7.37
CA PHE A 374 -3.16 -2.88 6.54
C PHE A 374 -4.10 -4.01 6.99
N ALA A 375 -5.31 -4.07 6.41
CA ALA A 375 -6.35 -5.03 6.76
C ALA A 375 -6.68 -5.14 8.27
N GLN A 376 -6.42 -4.06 9.04
CA GLN A 376 -6.49 -4.07 10.51
C GLN A 376 -5.62 -5.16 11.14
N GLY A 377 -4.44 -5.43 10.58
CA GLY A 377 -3.51 -6.46 11.03
C GLY A 377 -3.97 -7.90 10.77
N LYS A 378 -4.93 -8.14 9.87
CA LYS A 378 -5.40 -9.49 9.51
C LYS A 378 -4.51 -10.10 8.45
N VAL A 379 -3.42 -10.71 8.90
CA VAL A 379 -2.43 -11.37 8.04
C VAL A 379 -2.35 -12.86 8.36
N ALA A 380 -2.48 -13.71 7.34
CA ALA A 380 -2.19 -15.14 7.41
C ALA A 380 -0.91 -15.44 6.64
N VAL A 381 0.03 -16.19 7.24
CA VAL A 381 1.27 -16.66 6.60
C VAL A 381 1.18 -18.17 6.40
N ILE A 382 1.31 -18.65 5.17
CA ILE A 382 1.14 -20.05 4.78
C ILE A 382 2.46 -20.54 4.20
N LEU A 383 3.09 -21.56 4.80
CA LEU A 383 4.36 -22.08 4.29
C LEU A 383 4.20 -22.75 2.90
N GLU A 384 5.01 -22.31 1.93
CA GLU A 384 5.09 -22.87 0.57
C GLU A 384 6.48 -23.53 0.35
N GLY A 385 7.35 -22.96 -0.49
CA GLY A 385 8.71 -23.42 -0.81
C GLY A 385 9.83 -23.00 0.16
N GLY A 386 11.07 -23.02 -0.32
CA GLY A 386 12.30 -22.90 0.50
C GLY A 386 12.94 -24.24 0.85
N TYR A 387 14.21 -24.42 0.47
CA TYR A 387 14.93 -25.70 0.48
C TYR A 387 16.31 -25.59 1.14
N CYS A 388 16.93 -24.39 1.18
CA CYS A 388 18.03 -24.12 2.11
C CYS A 388 17.52 -24.12 3.56
N LEU A 389 17.63 -25.28 4.24
CA LEU A 389 17.05 -25.53 5.57
C LEU A 389 17.46 -24.51 6.65
N LYS A 390 18.66 -23.92 6.59
CA LYS A 390 19.07 -22.86 7.53
C LYS A 390 18.33 -21.55 7.25
N SER A 391 18.29 -21.11 6.00
CA SER A 391 17.65 -19.85 5.59
C SER A 391 16.13 -19.92 5.74
N LEU A 392 15.52 -21.03 5.31
CA LEU A 392 14.10 -21.34 5.55
C LEU A 392 13.74 -21.22 7.04
N ALA A 393 14.47 -21.95 7.91
CA ALA A 393 14.14 -22.00 9.33
C ALA A 393 14.35 -20.64 10.03
N GLU A 394 15.39 -19.89 9.66
CA GLU A 394 15.62 -18.55 10.19
C GLU A 394 14.57 -17.56 9.68
N GLY A 395 14.35 -17.49 8.37
CA GLY A 395 13.38 -16.59 7.73
C GLY A 395 11.98 -16.80 8.27
N ALA A 396 11.50 -18.05 8.30
CA ALA A 396 10.20 -18.42 8.85
C ALA A 396 10.04 -18.03 10.32
N ALA A 397 11.07 -18.23 11.15
CA ALA A 397 11.03 -17.82 12.54
C ALA A 397 11.06 -16.29 12.70
N LEU A 398 11.80 -15.57 11.86
CA LEU A 398 11.83 -14.11 11.86
C LEU A 398 10.51 -13.49 11.34
N THR A 399 9.81 -14.17 10.43
CA THR A 399 8.42 -13.86 10.03
C THR A 399 7.45 -14.05 11.20
N LEU A 400 7.48 -15.19 11.91
CA LEU A 400 6.61 -15.43 13.07
C LEU A 400 6.85 -14.41 14.20
N ARG A 401 8.12 -14.05 14.43
CA ARG A 401 8.52 -13.01 15.39
C ARG A 401 7.94 -11.63 15.02
N ALA A 402 7.85 -11.31 13.73
CA ALA A 402 7.18 -10.09 13.26
C ALA A 402 5.64 -10.16 13.35
N LEU A 403 5.00 -11.32 13.17
CA LEU A 403 3.56 -11.50 13.45
C LEU A 403 3.22 -11.24 14.93
N LEU A 404 4.13 -11.59 15.84
CA LEU A 404 4.05 -11.32 17.28
C LEU A 404 4.32 -9.84 17.65
N ASP A 405 4.57 -8.98 16.66
CA ASP A 405 4.89 -7.55 16.80
C ASP A 405 6.12 -7.29 17.70
N ASP A 406 7.14 -8.14 17.58
CA ASP A 406 8.49 -7.80 18.03
C ASP A 406 9.17 -6.87 17.01
N PRO A 407 10.14 -6.03 17.43
CA PRO A 407 10.84 -5.14 16.51
C PRO A 407 11.57 -5.89 15.39
N CYS A 408 11.61 -5.31 14.19
CA CYS A 408 12.39 -5.86 13.07
C CYS A 408 13.88 -5.96 13.44
N PRO A 409 14.64 -6.93 12.87
CA PRO A 409 16.09 -6.93 13.02
C PRO A 409 16.69 -5.78 12.18
N ASN A 410 18.01 -5.55 12.24
CA ASN A 410 18.65 -4.72 11.21
C ASN A 410 18.89 -5.54 9.95
N LEU A 411 18.87 -4.88 8.80
CA LEU A 411 19.33 -5.43 7.53
C LEU A 411 20.85 -5.21 7.38
N GLU A 412 21.46 -5.86 6.39
CA GLU A 412 22.76 -5.43 5.90
C GLU A 412 22.62 -4.06 5.17
N PRO A 413 23.66 -3.19 5.12
CA PRO A 413 23.57 -1.90 4.46
C PRO A 413 23.12 -2.01 3.00
N LEU A 414 22.03 -1.34 2.65
CA LEU A 414 21.37 -1.52 1.36
C LEU A 414 22.07 -0.80 0.21
N GLY A 415 22.27 -1.53 -0.88
CA GLY A 415 22.76 -0.99 -2.15
C GLY A 415 21.69 -0.25 -2.95
N ALA A 416 22.02 0.10 -4.19
CA ALA A 416 21.02 0.52 -5.17
C ALA A 416 20.18 -0.69 -5.61
N PRO A 417 18.86 -0.55 -5.82
CA PRO A 417 18.08 -1.54 -6.56
C PRO A 417 18.73 -1.80 -7.92
N SER A 418 18.81 -3.05 -8.35
CA SER A 418 19.45 -3.44 -9.61
C SER A 418 18.74 -2.80 -10.80
N ASP A 419 19.46 -2.62 -11.91
CA ASP A 419 18.83 -2.10 -13.14
C ASP A 419 17.81 -3.10 -13.71
N SER A 420 17.96 -4.40 -13.40
CA SER A 420 17.01 -5.44 -13.80
C SER A 420 15.69 -5.36 -13.03
N ILE A 421 15.72 -5.14 -11.71
CA ILE A 421 14.46 -4.94 -10.97
C ILE A 421 13.84 -3.58 -11.30
N THR A 422 14.66 -2.57 -11.61
CA THR A 422 14.18 -1.26 -12.05
C THR A 422 13.39 -1.37 -13.35
N GLU A 423 13.87 -2.16 -14.31
CA GLU A 423 13.15 -2.48 -15.54
C GLU A 423 11.83 -3.23 -15.27
N THR A 424 11.86 -4.29 -14.46
CA THR A 424 10.64 -5.02 -14.06
C THR A 424 9.61 -4.10 -13.39
N ILE A 425 10.02 -3.30 -12.39
CA ILE A 425 9.13 -2.37 -11.69
C ILE A 425 8.47 -1.37 -12.66
N LEU A 426 9.24 -0.77 -13.58
CA LEU A 426 8.70 0.18 -14.55
C LEU A 426 7.78 -0.50 -15.59
N ASN A 427 8.05 -1.77 -15.93
CA ASN A 427 7.17 -2.59 -16.76
C ASN A 427 5.82 -2.88 -16.06
N CYS A 428 5.85 -3.31 -14.79
CA CYS A 428 4.64 -3.55 -14.01
C CYS A 428 3.83 -2.26 -13.81
N ILE A 429 4.48 -1.14 -13.47
CA ILE A 429 3.80 0.16 -13.34
C ILE A 429 3.15 0.56 -14.67
N TYR A 430 3.82 0.35 -15.81
CA TYR A 430 3.25 0.64 -17.13
C TYR A 430 1.95 -0.12 -17.41
N GLU A 431 1.95 -1.45 -17.26
CA GLU A 431 0.77 -2.28 -17.55
C GLU A 431 -0.38 -2.03 -16.57
N HIS A 432 -0.08 -1.73 -15.30
CA HIS A 432 -1.11 -1.51 -14.28
C HIS A 432 -1.60 -0.06 -14.19
N ARG A 433 -0.90 0.93 -14.75
CA ARG A 433 -1.27 2.37 -14.70
C ARG A 433 -2.68 2.71 -15.20
N PRO A 434 -3.27 2.03 -16.21
CA PRO A 434 -4.65 2.27 -16.61
C PRO A 434 -5.69 1.84 -15.55
N TYR A 435 -5.31 0.95 -14.62
CA TYR A 435 -6.22 0.28 -13.68
C TYR A 435 -6.14 0.81 -12.24
N TRP A 436 -5.04 1.48 -11.87
CA TRP A 436 -4.76 1.95 -10.52
C TRP A 436 -4.31 3.41 -10.51
N ASN A 437 -4.95 4.24 -9.68
CA ASN A 437 -4.68 5.66 -9.58
C ASN A 437 -3.30 5.95 -8.99
N CYS A 438 -2.81 5.13 -8.05
CA CYS A 438 -1.51 5.29 -7.43
C CYS A 438 -0.36 5.34 -8.46
N TYR A 439 -0.45 4.60 -9.55
CA TYR A 439 0.55 4.57 -10.62
C TYR A 439 0.45 5.75 -11.61
N LYS A 440 -0.61 6.57 -11.52
CA LYS A 440 -0.68 7.83 -12.28
C LYS A 440 0.37 8.85 -11.84
N PHE A 441 0.99 8.65 -10.67
CA PHE A 441 2.22 9.33 -10.26
C PHE A 441 3.32 9.25 -11.31
N GLN A 442 3.45 8.13 -12.01
CA GLN A 442 4.45 7.96 -13.07
C GLN A 442 4.10 8.82 -14.29
N ASP A 443 5.08 9.62 -14.74
CA ASP A 443 4.93 10.48 -15.92
C ASP A 443 4.79 9.69 -17.21
N VAL A 444 4.13 10.31 -18.18
CA VAL A 444 3.92 9.77 -19.52
C VAL A 444 4.49 10.76 -20.54
N ALA A 445 5.24 10.26 -21.51
CA ALA A 445 5.80 11.04 -22.61
C ALA A 445 4.82 11.04 -23.80
N CYS A 446 4.27 12.21 -24.11
CA CYS A 446 3.39 12.40 -25.25
C CYS A 446 4.14 12.41 -26.59
N ASP A 447 3.54 11.83 -27.62
CA ASP A 447 4.13 11.76 -28.96
C ASP A 447 4.43 13.16 -29.53
N GLY A 448 5.68 13.36 -29.96
CA GLY A 448 6.16 14.61 -30.54
C GLY A 448 6.66 15.67 -29.55
N ILE A 449 6.55 15.44 -28.22
CA ILE A 449 7.10 16.33 -27.19
C ILE A 449 8.36 15.69 -26.57
N GLN A 450 9.46 16.43 -26.50
CA GLN A 450 10.65 15.98 -25.76
C GLN A 450 10.37 16.04 -24.25
N SER A 451 10.18 14.87 -23.62
CA SER A 451 10.17 14.76 -22.16
C SER A 451 11.56 15.14 -21.59
N PRO A 452 11.63 15.89 -20.47
CA PRO A 452 12.89 16.14 -19.77
C PRO A 452 13.41 14.90 -19.03
N LEU A 453 12.57 13.87 -18.84
CA LEU A 453 12.95 12.61 -18.21
C LEU A 453 13.44 11.60 -19.25
N ARG A 454 14.29 10.66 -18.79
CA ARG A 454 14.57 9.44 -19.56
C ARG A 454 13.25 8.73 -19.87
N LEU A 455 13.09 8.26 -21.10
CA LEU A 455 11.97 7.42 -21.50
C LEU A 455 12.31 5.94 -21.21
N HIS A 456 11.49 5.29 -20.41
CA HIS A 456 11.44 3.83 -20.32
C HIS A 456 10.73 3.28 -21.55
N LYS A 457 11.14 2.09 -22.00
CA LYS A 457 10.46 1.37 -23.08
C LYS A 457 10.15 -0.04 -22.60
N PRO A 458 8.89 -0.35 -22.28
CA PRO A 458 8.52 -1.69 -21.84
C PRO A 458 8.79 -2.71 -22.92
N LYS A 459 9.20 -3.91 -22.51
CA LYS A 459 9.58 -5.00 -23.41
C LYS A 459 9.31 -6.35 -22.78
N ALA A 460 8.34 -7.08 -23.32
CA ALA A 460 8.13 -8.48 -22.99
C ALA A 460 9.14 -9.32 -23.78
N GLU A 461 9.88 -10.18 -23.08
CA GLU A 461 10.83 -11.12 -23.69
C GLU A 461 10.57 -12.52 -23.13
N PHE A 462 10.34 -13.48 -24.03
CA PHE A 462 10.23 -14.90 -23.69
C PHE A 462 11.25 -15.68 -24.50
N LYS A 463 12.13 -16.41 -23.80
CA LYS A 463 13.32 -17.07 -24.36
C LYS A 463 13.29 -18.59 -24.25
N PHE A 464 12.26 -19.17 -23.64
CA PHE A 464 12.11 -20.62 -23.57
C PHE A 464 11.59 -21.18 -24.89
N ASP A 465 12.38 -22.05 -25.50
CA ASP A 465 12.14 -22.74 -26.78
C ASP A 465 11.91 -24.25 -26.60
N GLY A 466 11.78 -24.71 -25.35
CA GLY A 466 11.56 -26.12 -24.99
C GLY A 466 10.17 -26.63 -25.34
N ASP A 467 10.08 -27.95 -25.53
CA ASP A 467 8.84 -28.66 -25.89
C ASP A 467 7.82 -28.61 -24.73
N PRO A 468 6.51 -28.40 -24.97
CA PRO A 468 5.52 -28.35 -23.90
C PRO A 468 5.37 -29.70 -23.18
N LYS A 469 5.10 -29.63 -21.87
CA LYS A 469 4.57 -30.69 -20.98
C LYS A 469 4.90 -32.14 -21.40
N GLN A 470 5.89 -32.73 -20.74
CA GLN A 470 6.27 -34.13 -20.93
C GLN A 470 5.14 -35.09 -20.49
N GLU A 471 4.98 -36.23 -21.16
CA GLU A 471 4.06 -37.30 -20.73
C GLU A 471 4.61 -38.05 -19.50
N VAL A 472 5.94 -38.10 -19.36
CA VAL A 472 6.65 -38.78 -18.28
C VAL A 472 7.85 -37.94 -17.85
N TYR A 473 7.90 -37.59 -16.56
CA TYR A 473 8.98 -36.87 -15.90
C TYR A 473 9.93 -37.85 -15.20
N ALA A 474 11.19 -37.45 -15.03
CA ALA A 474 12.11 -38.18 -14.18
C ALA A 474 11.65 -38.12 -12.71
N THR A 475 11.87 -39.21 -11.96
CA THR A 475 11.48 -39.35 -10.55
C THR A 475 12.65 -39.42 -9.57
N ARG A 476 13.88 -39.61 -10.08
CA ARG A 476 15.13 -39.82 -9.31
C ARG A 476 16.24 -38.95 -9.85
N ASP A 477 17.10 -38.45 -8.97
CA ASP A 477 18.28 -37.64 -9.32
C ASP A 477 17.92 -36.40 -10.17
N CYS A 478 16.71 -35.86 -9.98
CA CYS A 478 16.11 -34.82 -10.84
C CYS A 478 16.60 -33.40 -10.54
N TYR A 479 17.30 -33.23 -9.42
CA TYR A 479 17.77 -31.94 -8.94
C TYR A 479 19.29 -31.98 -8.75
N PRO A 480 20.00 -30.90 -9.14
CA PRO A 480 21.44 -30.85 -8.99
C PRO A 480 21.80 -30.81 -7.50
N ILE A 481 22.66 -31.72 -7.06
CA ILE A 481 23.24 -31.65 -5.71
C ILE A 481 24.17 -30.44 -5.67
N GLN A 482 23.94 -29.48 -4.76
CA GLN A 482 24.84 -28.35 -4.55
C GLN A 482 26.27 -28.81 -4.21
N ASP A 483 27.26 -28.07 -4.70
CA ASP A 483 28.67 -28.28 -4.35
C ASP A 483 28.90 -28.08 -2.84
N GLU A 484 29.59 -29.04 -2.20
CA GLU A 484 29.82 -29.02 -0.74
C GLU A 484 30.56 -27.75 -0.26
N ALA A 485 31.43 -27.16 -1.09
CA ALA A 485 32.14 -25.93 -0.73
C ALA A 485 31.24 -24.70 -0.84
N PHE A 486 30.31 -24.67 -1.81
CA PHE A 486 29.25 -23.66 -1.89
C PHE A 486 28.28 -23.75 -0.70
N VAL A 487 27.75 -24.95 -0.39
CA VAL A 487 26.89 -25.18 0.79
C VAL A 487 27.58 -24.64 2.04
N LYS A 488 28.85 -25.00 2.24
CA LYS A 488 29.65 -24.54 3.38
C LYS A 488 29.84 -23.01 3.41
N LEU A 489 30.05 -22.38 2.26
CA LEU A 489 30.20 -20.92 2.17
C LEU A 489 28.90 -20.20 2.56
N CYS A 490 27.76 -20.68 2.06
CA CYS A 490 26.44 -20.18 2.44
C CYS A 490 26.17 -20.40 3.93
N ASP A 491 26.47 -21.59 4.45
CA ASP A 491 26.38 -21.92 5.87
C ASP A 491 27.21 -20.97 6.74
N GLU A 492 28.46 -20.68 6.35
CA GLU A 492 29.32 -19.73 7.05
C GLU A 492 28.84 -18.27 6.95
N ARG A 493 28.15 -17.88 5.87
CA ARG A 493 27.52 -16.55 5.75
C ARG A 493 26.27 -16.45 6.63
N LEU A 494 25.42 -17.49 6.63
CA LEU A 494 24.21 -17.56 7.44
C LEU A 494 24.51 -17.60 8.94
N ASP A 495 25.51 -18.38 9.37
CA ASP A 495 25.89 -18.41 10.79
C ASP A 495 26.52 -17.08 11.26
N LYS A 496 27.20 -16.33 10.36
CA LYS A 496 27.62 -14.93 10.63
C LYS A 496 26.41 -14.00 10.77
N LEU A 497 25.47 -14.03 9.81
CA LEU A 497 24.25 -13.23 9.84
C LEU A 497 23.45 -13.48 11.13
N ARG A 498 23.25 -14.75 11.51
CA ARG A 498 22.55 -15.14 12.74
C ARG A 498 23.28 -14.66 14.00
N ALA A 499 24.61 -14.61 13.98
CA ALA A 499 25.42 -14.12 15.10
C ALA A 499 25.45 -12.58 15.20
N SER A 500 25.33 -11.84 14.09
CA SER A 500 25.24 -10.37 14.07
C SER A 500 23.82 -9.85 14.26
N THR A 501 22.80 -10.65 13.92
CA THR A 501 21.38 -10.28 14.05
C THR A 501 20.99 -10.13 15.52
N THR A 502 20.87 -8.89 15.98
CA THR A 502 20.38 -8.59 17.33
C THR A 502 18.85 -8.65 17.36
N LEU A 503 18.31 -9.61 18.09
CA LEU A 503 16.85 -9.75 18.32
C LEU A 503 16.49 -9.08 19.65
N LEU A 504 16.01 -7.84 19.59
CA LEU A 504 15.56 -7.11 20.77
C LEU A 504 14.22 -7.67 21.27
N SER A 505 14.11 -7.81 22.59
CA SER A 505 12.85 -8.09 23.28
C SER A 505 12.76 -7.23 24.55
N PRO A 506 12.46 -5.91 24.41
CA PRO A 506 12.36 -4.99 25.54
C PRO A 506 11.20 -5.36 26.47
N PRO A 507 11.31 -5.16 27.80
CA PRO A 507 10.26 -5.51 28.74
C PRO A 507 8.99 -4.66 28.56
N HIS A 508 9.12 -3.47 27.96
CA HIS A 508 8.02 -2.59 27.60
C HIS A 508 7.98 -2.31 26.09
N LYS A 509 6.80 -2.42 25.45
CA LYS A 509 6.68 -2.02 24.03
C LYS A 509 6.85 -0.52 23.84
N VAL A 510 6.16 0.29 24.65
CA VAL A 510 6.15 1.74 24.52
C VAL A 510 6.38 2.38 25.88
N CYS A 511 7.31 3.33 25.97
CA CYS A 511 7.37 4.28 27.07
C CYS A 511 6.71 5.61 26.70
N LEU A 512 6.15 6.28 27.70
CA LEU A 512 5.44 7.54 27.55
C LEU A 512 5.85 8.50 28.66
N VAL A 513 6.07 9.77 28.33
CA VAL A 513 6.29 10.83 29.31
C VAL A 513 5.30 11.98 29.12
N TYR A 514 4.80 12.49 30.24
CA TYR A 514 3.89 13.62 30.32
C TYR A 514 4.08 14.33 31.67
N ASN A 515 3.94 15.67 31.72
CA ASN A 515 3.99 16.40 32.98
C ASN A 515 3.10 17.64 32.98
N GLU A 516 2.23 17.76 33.99
CA GLU A 516 1.33 18.90 34.17
C GLU A 516 2.06 20.23 34.44
N LEU A 517 3.33 20.21 34.88
CA LEU A 517 4.11 21.44 35.07
C LEU A 517 4.31 22.21 33.76
N MET A 518 4.37 21.52 32.61
CA MET A 518 4.42 22.12 31.29
C MET A 518 3.14 22.91 30.94
N LEU A 519 2.03 22.72 31.65
CA LEU A 519 0.80 23.50 31.49
C LEU A 519 0.92 24.95 32.00
N LYS A 520 1.96 25.26 32.79
CA LYS A 520 2.14 26.60 33.39
C LYS A 520 2.53 27.66 32.36
N HIS A 521 3.33 27.31 31.36
CA HIS A 521 3.68 28.21 30.25
C HIS A 521 2.44 28.50 29.40
N LYS A 522 1.99 29.76 29.35
CA LYS A 522 0.81 30.17 28.57
C LYS A 522 0.85 31.65 28.21
N ASN A 523 0.16 32.03 27.14
CA ASN A 523 -0.02 33.43 26.78
C ASN A 523 -1.07 34.06 27.73
N ILE A 524 -0.66 35.04 28.55
CA ILE A 524 -1.57 35.71 29.50
C ILE A 524 -2.40 36.79 28.79
N THR A 525 -1.88 37.36 27.70
CA THR A 525 -2.52 38.44 26.94
C THR A 525 -3.47 37.97 25.86
N ASP A 526 -3.26 36.75 25.34
CA ASP A 526 -4.12 36.12 24.34
C ASP A 526 -4.58 34.73 24.83
N PRO A 527 -5.78 34.63 25.43
CA PRO A 527 -6.34 33.37 25.90
C PRO A 527 -6.75 32.40 24.79
N VAL A 528 -6.77 32.82 23.52
CA VAL A 528 -7.11 31.98 22.35
C VAL A 528 -5.89 31.66 21.49
N HIS A 529 -4.69 31.95 21.98
CA HIS A 529 -3.42 31.62 21.34
C HIS A 529 -3.35 30.11 20.99
N PRO A 530 -2.96 29.72 19.77
CA PRO A 530 -3.07 28.34 19.29
C PRO A 530 -2.19 27.37 20.10
N GLU A 531 -0.95 27.76 20.41
CA GLU A 531 -0.08 27.01 21.33
C GLU A 531 -0.56 27.27 22.77
N GLN A 532 -1.47 26.41 23.24
CA GLN A 532 -2.12 26.49 24.55
C GLN A 532 -1.88 25.24 25.42
N PRO A 533 -1.90 25.36 26.77
CA PRO A 533 -1.75 24.22 27.68
C PRO A 533 -2.69 23.04 27.41
N ALA A 534 -3.91 23.32 26.94
CA ALA A 534 -4.92 22.30 26.66
C ALA A 534 -4.44 21.20 25.70
N ARG A 535 -3.46 21.51 24.83
CA ARG A 535 -2.89 20.57 23.85
C ARG A 535 -2.43 19.27 24.51
N ILE A 536 -1.44 19.36 25.42
CA ILE A 536 -0.85 18.17 26.06
C ILE A 536 -1.82 17.49 27.04
N SER A 537 -2.66 18.25 27.74
CA SER A 537 -3.64 17.65 28.67
C SER A 537 -4.71 16.86 27.91
N SER A 538 -5.21 17.37 26.78
CA SER A 538 -6.24 16.66 26.01
C SER A 538 -5.70 15.42 25.31
N ILE A 539 -4.45 15.44 24.84
CA ILE A 539 -3.76 14.24 24.35
C ILE A 539 -3.67 13.19 25.47
N PHE A 540 -3.21 13.57 26.66
CA PHE A 540 -3.09 12.65 27.80
C PHE A 540 -4.44 12.11 28.28
N GLU A 541 -5.49 12.94 28.34
CA GLU A 541 -6.86 12.49 28.63
C GLU A 541 -7.41 11.56 27.53
N LYS A 542 -7.08 11.78 26.24
CA LYS A 542 -7.47 10.86 25.16
C LYS A 542 -6.75 9.51 25.27
N HIS A 543 -5.48 9.50 25.67
CA HIS A 543 -4.75 8.27 25.99
C HIS A 543 -5.38 7.52 27.17
N LYS A 544 -5.86 8.21 28.22
CA LYS A 544 -6.65 7.60 29.30
C LYS A 544 -7.98 7.05 28.77
N GLU A 545 -8.69 7.83 27.97
CA GLU A 545 -9.99 7.45 27.41
C GLU A 545 -9.89 6.16 26.57
N PHE A 546 -8.78 5.98 25.84
CA PHE A 546 -8.46 4.81 25.02
C PHE A 546 -7.74 3.68 25.81
N GLY A 547 -7.57 3.80 27.12
CA GLY A 547 -6.95 2.78 27.96
C GLY A 547 -5.46 2.54 27.68
N LEU A 548 -4.76 3.51 27.09
CA LEU A 548 -3.34 3.36 26.72
C LEU A 548 -2.40 3.53 27.92
N ILE A 549 -2.78 4.36 28.91
CA ILE A 549 -1.92 4.65 30.08
C ILE A 549 -1.58 3.38 30.87
N ASP A 550 -2.51 2.43 30.98
CA ASP A 550 -2.29 1.15 31.68
C ASP A 550 -1.44 0.15 30.86
N ARG A 551 -1.09 0.48 29.61
CA ARG A 551 -0.40 -0.38 28.64
C ARG A 551 0.99 0.13 28.25
N VAL A 552 1.35 1.35 28.64
CA VAL A 552 2.66 1.98 28.38
C VAL A 552 3.49 2.05 29.67
N HIS A 553 4.81 2.10 29.51
CA HIS A 553 5.72 2.42 30.60
C HIS A 553 5.73 3.94 30.83
N LEU A 554 4.97 4.40 31.82
CA LEU A 554 4.90 5.82 32.16
C LEU A 554 6.17 6.27 32.91
N LEU A 555 7.02 7.05 32.25
CA LEU A 555 8.31 7.50 32.77
C LEU A 555 8.17 8.67 33.76
N GLN A 556 9.16 8.81 34.65
CA GLN A 556 9.27 9.99 35.50
C GLN A 556 9.94 11.13 34.72
N SER A 557 9.37 12.33 34.81
CA SER A 557 9.94 13.50 34.13
C SER A 557 11.21 14.01 34.82
N ARG A 558 12.24 14.34 34.02
CA ARG A 558 13.41 15.10 34.47
C ARG A 558 13.54 16.45 33.78
N ILE A 559 14.36 17.31 34.36
CA ILE A 559 14.72 18.64 33.84
C ILE A 559 16.06 18.47 33.10
N ALA A 560 16.19 19.02 31.88
CA ALA A 560 17.47 19.04 31.17
C ALA A 560 18.51 19.90 31.92
N THR A 561 19.78 19.54 31.80
CA THR A 561 20.90 20.35 32.27
C THR A 561 21.30 21.40 31.23
N ALA A 562 21.99 22.45 31.65
CA ALA A 562 22.57 23.42 30.72
C ALA A 562 23.62 22.79 29.78
N GLU A 563 24.30 21.73 30.23
CA GLU A 563 25.26 20.97 29.43
C GLU A 563 24.56 20.17 28.31
N GLU A 564 23.43 19.51 28.61
CA GLU A 564 22.60 18.82 27.61
C GLU A 564 22.01 19.80 26.58
N LEU A 565 21.49 20.96 27.03
CA LEU A 565 21.00 22.00 26.11
C LEU A 565 22.14 22.59 25.25
N GLY A 566 23.34 22.71 25.82
CA GLY A 566 24.57 23.18 25.17
C GLY A 566 25.09 22.26 24.06
N LEU A 567 24.54 21.05 23.90
CA LEU A 567 24.85 20.17 22.77
C LEU A 567 24.45 20.76 21.41
N VAL A 568 23.44 21.63 21.38
CA VAL A 568 23.04 22.38 20.18
C VAL A 568 22.95 23.89 20.39
N HIS A 569 22.48 24.37 21.55
CA HIS A 569 22.27 25.80 21.77
C HIS A 569 23.52 26.52 22.29
N THR A 570 23.64 27.80 21.95
CA THR A 570 24.70 28.67 22.48
C THR A 570 24.51 28.94 23.98
N GLU A 571 25.61 29.06 24.72
CA GLU A 571 25.60 29.47 26.14
C GLU A 571 24.82 30.78 26.35
N SER A 572 24.93 31.72 25.41
CA SER A 572 24.20 32.99 25.41
C SER A 572 22.68 32.82 25.36
N HIS A 573 22.17 31.91 24.53
CA HIS A 573 20.72 31.65 24.46
C HIS A 573 20.21 31.00 25.73
N ILE A 574 20.92 29.96 26.19
CA ILE A 574 20.61 29.23 27.43
C ILE A 574 20.56 30.20 28.61
N GLN A 575 21.56 31.08 28.74
CA GLN A 575 21.58 32.13 29.76
C GLN A 575 20.42 33.12 29.58
N SER A 576 20.10 33.53 28.35
CA SER A 576 18.98 34.45 28.09
C SER A 576 17.60 33.87 28.48
N VAL A 577 17.48 32.54 28.52
CA VAL A 577 16.31 31.80 29.01
C VAL A 577 16.34 31.61 30.53
N LEU A 578 17.53 31.46 31.14
CA LEU A 578 17.69 31.50 32.61
C LEU A 578 17.30 32.87 33.19
N ASP A 579 17.73 33.95 32.54
CA ASP A 579 17.48 35.34 32.95
C ASP A 579 16.00 35.75 32.93
N LEU A 580 15.11 34.92 32.35
CA LEU A 580 13.66 35.19 32.32
C LEU A 580 13.02 35.22 33.71
N ASP A 581 13.59 34.53 34.69
CA ASP A 581 13.10 34.54 36.08
C ASP A 581 13.22 35.91 36.75
N GLU A 582 14.21 36.71 36.35
CA GLU A 582 14.45 38.06 36.88
C GLU A 582 13.57 39.12 36.21
N LEU A 583 12.79 38.74 35.18
CA LEU A 583 11.95 39.67 34.41
C LEU A 583 10.52 39.72 34.93
N THR A 584 9.99 40.94 35.10
CA THR A 584 8.56 41.12 35.36
C THR A 584 7.70 40.65 34.19
N PRO A 585 6.42 40.29 34.40
CA PRO A 585 5.51 39.88 33.31
C PRO A 585 5.39 40.89 32.15
N ARG A 586 5.61 42.18 32.41
CA ARG A 586 5.68 43.20 31.35
C ARG A 586 6.96 43.09 30.53
N GLN A 587 8.12 42.94 31.17
CA GLN A 587 9.40 42.76 30.47
C GLN A 587 9.44 41.45 29.68
N LEU A 588 8.83 40.37 30.19
CA LEU A 588 8.66 39.13 29.45
C LEU A 588 7.84 39.33 28.17
N MET A 589 6.74 40.09 28.24
CA MET A 589 5.93 40.43 27.07
C MET A 589 6.68 41.33 26.08
N GLU A 590 7.44 42.30 26.56
CA GLU A 590 8.27 43.19 25.73
C GLU A 590 9.42 42.41 25.06
N LYS A 591 10.07 41.48 25.76
CA LYS A 591 11.11 40.58 25.22
C LYS A 591 10.54 39.58 24.21
N GLY A 592 9.39 38.96 24.50
CA GLY A 592 8.73 38.01 23.59
C GLY A 592 8.38 38.63 22.24
N LYS A 593 7.88 39.88 22.23
CA LYS A 593 7.62 40.67 21.00
C LYS A 593 8.88 41.02 20.19
N GLY A 594 10.07 40.81 20.74
CA GLY A 594 11.34 40.97 20.03
C GLY A 594 11.69 39.78 19.13
N TYR A 595 11.02 38.64 19.30
CA TYR A 595 11.23 37.41 18.53
C TYR A 595 10.05 37.12 17.60
N GLU A 596 10.28 36.32 16.57
CA GLU A 596 9.24 35.95 15.61
C GLU A 596 8.29 34.88 16.20
N SER A 597 7.03 35.25 16.39
CA SER A 597 5.97 34.36 16.89
C SER A 597 6.29 33.67 18.24
N VAL A 598 6.90 34.38 19.19
CA VAL A 598 7.17 33.86 20.56
C VAL A 598 6.38 34.63 21.61
N TYR A 599 5.83 33.91 22.60
CA TYR A 599 5.31 34.49 23.83
C TYR A 599 6.08 33.96 25.04
N LEU A 600 6.25 34.78 26.08
CA LEU A 600 6.98 34.41 27.30
C LEU A 600 6.08 34.51 28.54
N HIS A 601 6.32 33.61 29.50
CA HIS A 601 5.61 33.47 30.77
C HIS A 601 6.65 33.29 31.89
N PRO A 602 6.36 33.66 33.16
CA PRO A 602 7.20 33.34 34.33
C PRO A 602 7.41 31.85 34.63
N SER A 603 7.09 30.96 33.68
CA SER A 603 7.34 29.52 33.75
C SER A 603 7.83 28.96 32.41
N THR A 604 8.20 29.84 31.46
CA THR A 604 8.76 29.43 30.16
C THR A 604 10.05 28.66 30.36
N ARG A 605 10.98 29.15 31.20
CA ARG A 605 12.23 28.43 31.52
C ARG A 605 11.92 27.03 32.02
N ASP A 606 11.18 26.91 33.12
CA ASP A 606 10.89 25.61 33.75
C ASP A 606 10.20 24.64 32.77
N SER A 607 9.25 25.14 31.96
CA SER A 607 8.54 24.29 31.00
C SER A 607 9.44 23.85 29.84
N ALA A 608 10.30 24.73 29.32
CA ALA A 608 11.22 24.40 28.22
C ALA A 608 12.33 23.44 28.66
N TYR A 609 12.94 23.67 29.83
CA TYR A 609 13.93 22.75 30.42
C TYR A 609 13.30 21.38 30.74
N LEU A 610 12.04 21.35 31.18
CA LEU A 610 11.30 20.11 31.45
C LEU A 610 10.91 19.38 30.15
N ALA A 611 10.50 20.09 29.10
CA ALA A 611 10.17 19.50 27.80
C ALA A 611 11.38 18.76 27.20
N ALA A 612 12.54 19.42 27.15
CA ALA A 612 13.79 18.80 26.71
C ALA A 612 14.17 17.60 27.60
N GLY A 613 14.17 17.76 28.92
CA GLY A 613 14.54 16.70 29.85
C GLY A 613 13.61 15.48 29.82
N CYS A 614 12.31 15.69 29.57
CA CYS A 614 11.36 14.60 29.35
C CYS A 614 11.69 13.79 28.09
N LEU A 615 12.04 14.45 26.98
CA LEU A 615 12.42 13.74 25.76
C LEU A 615 13.73 12.96 25.94
N LEU A 616 14.69 13.50 26.68
CA LEU A 616 15.94 12.79 26.98
C LEU A 616 15.70 11.53 27.83
N GLU A 617 14.78 11.55 28.79
CA GLU A 617 14.38 10.34 29.54
C GLU A 617 13.80 9.24 28.62
N VAL A 618 13.03 9.63 27.60
CA VAL A 618 12.50 8.71 26.59
C VAL A 618 13.62 8.13 25.73
N VAL A 619 14.62 8.95 25.35
CA VAL A 619 15.84 8.47 24.67
C VAL A 619 16.59 7.48 25.54
N ASP A 620 16.79 7.78 26.83
CA ASP A 620 17.46 6.90 27.79
C ASP A 620 16.72 5.54 27.90
N SER A 621 15.40 5.52 28.10
CA SER A 621 14.64 4.26 28.22
C SER A 621 14.64 3.40 26.94
N VAL A 622 14.61 4.03 25.76
CA VAL A 622 14.64 3.33 24.46
C VAL A 622 16.04 2.82 24.12
N LEU A 623 17.10 3.63 24.30
CA LEU A 623 18.46 3.23 23.94
C LEU A 623 19.08 2.25 24.95
N ASN A 624 18.67 2.30 26.23
CA ASN A 624 19.04 1.28 27.22
C ASN A 624 18.27 -0.04 27.07
N GLY A 625 17.31 -0.12 26.14
CA GLY A 625 16.55 -1.36 25.86
C GLY A 625 15.48 -1.71 26.88
N GLU A 626 15.07 -0.78 27.74
CA GLU A 626 13.93 -0.96 28.65
C GLU A 626 12.60 -0.90 27.89
N SER A 627 12.58 -0.08 26.84
CA SER A 627 11.40 0.19 26.00
C SER A 627 11.75 0.05 24.52
N ALA A 628 10.85 -0.52 23.70
CA ALA A 628 11.09 -0.60 22.25
C ALA A 628 10.89 0.76 21.54
N HIS A 629 9.84 1.48 21.94
CA HIS A 629 9.39 2.73 21.34
C HIS A 629 9.15 3.81 22.42
N GLY A 630 9.11 5.08 22.00
CA GLY A 630 8.92 6.22 22.90
C GLY A 630 7.89 7.25 22.43
N VAL A 631 7.19 7.88 23.37
CA VAL A 631 6.21 8.96 23.13
C VAL A 631 6.39 10.08 24.16
N ALA A 632 6.67 11.30 23.70
CA ALA A 632 6.86 12.48 24.54
C ALA A 632 5.75 13.50 24.32
N ILE A 633 4.80 13.55 25.26
CA ILE A 633 3.70 14.54 25.27
C ILE A 633 4.21 15.81 25.97
N ILE A 634 5.02 16.59 25.25
CA ILE A 634 5.78 17.74 25.76
C ILE A 634 5.31 19.08 25.19
N ARG A 635 5.60 20.18 25.90
CA ARG A 635 5.52 21.57 25.39
C ARG A 635 6.33 22.53 26.29
N PRO A 636 6.84 23.67 25.79
CA PRO A 636 6.73 24.20 24.42
C PRO A 636 7.41 23.31 23.36
N PRO A 637 7.05 23.48 22.06
CA PRO A 637 7.71 22.81 20.94
C PRO A 637 9.18 23.26 20.79
N GLY A 638 9.89 22.67 19.83
CA GLY A 638 11.31 22.88 19.60
C GLY A 638 11.79 23.10 18.16
N HIS A 639 11.16 22.54 17.13
CA HIS A 639 11.78 22.43 15.79
C HIS A 639 12.15 23.75 15.09
N HIS A 640 11.50 24.87 15.45
CA HIS A 640 11.83 26.22 14.96
C HIS A 640 12.95 26.92 15.75
N ALA A 641 13.28 26.47 16.97
CA ALA A 641 14.26 27.15 17.82
C ALA A 641 15.67 27.01 17.21
N GLU A 642 16.34 28.14 17.04
CA GLU A 642 17.64 28.26 16.43
C GLU A 642 18.77 28.03 17.45
N GLN A 643 20.02 28.10 16.98
CA GLN A 643 21.18 27.92 17.86
C GLN A 643 21.24 28.97 18.98
N ASP A 644 20.87 30.21 18.68
CA ASP A 644 21.04 31.39 19.53
C ASP A 644 19.75 32.16 19.85
N GLU A 645 18.59 31.78 19.30
CA GLU A 645 17.31 32.45 19.56
C GLU A 645 16.07 31.53 19.51
N PRO A 646 14.98 31.89 20.23
CA PRO A 646 13.67 31.23 20.12
C PRO A 646 12.87 31.77 18.93
N CYS A 647 12.08 30.91 18.29
CA CYS A 647 11.24 31.26 17.13
C CYS A 647 10.01 30.34 17.08
N GLY A 648 8.86 30.80 16.54
CA GLY A 648 7.71 29.92 16.23
C GLY A 648 7.22 29.11 17.43
N PHE A 649 6.96 29.78 18.56
CA PHE A 649 6.65 29.20 19.88
C PHE A 649 7.75 28.33 20.52
N CYS A 650 8.81 27.99 19.78
CA CYS A 650 9.87 27.10 20.23
C CYS A 650 10.92 27.85 21.06
N ILE A 651 11.34 27.26 22.18
CA ILE A 651 12.31 27.87 23.10
C ILE A 651 13.67 27.17 23.01
N PHE A 652 13.67 25.84 23.04
CA PHE A 652 14.82 24.99 22.77
C PHE A 652 14.40 23.90 21.80
N ASN A 653 15.29 23.49 20.92
CA ASN A 653 15.03 22.46 19.93
C ASN A 653 15.16 21.08 20.57
N ASN A 654 14.07 20.65 21.23
CA ASN A 654 14.00 19.41 22.01
C ASN A 654 14.52 18.21 21.20
N VAL A 655 14.08 18.06 19.95
CA VAL A 655 14.47 16.95 19.06
C VAL A 655 15.95 17.02 18.66
N SER A 656 16.50 18.20 18.41
CA SER A 656 17.92 18.36 18.09
C SER A 656 18.83 18.13 19.31
N VAL A 657 18.42 18.56 20.50
CA VAL A 657 19.06 18.20 21.78
C VAL A 657 19.06 16.68 21.96
N ALA A 658 17.93 16.01 21.72
CA ALA A 658 17.79 14.56 21.80
C ALA A 658 18.67 13.81 20.79
N ALA A 659 18.76 14.30 19.54
CA ALA A 659 19.62 13.72 18.52
C ALA A 659 21.11 13.81 18.89
N LYS A 660 21.60 14.99 19.32
CA LYS A 660 22.98 15.12 19.79
C LYS A 660 23.23 14.31 21.06
N TYR A 661 22.29 14.26 22.00
CA TYR A 661 22.43 13.44 23.20
C TYR A 661 22.57 11.95 22.87
N ALA A 662 21.79 11.44 21.90
CA ALA A 662 21.92 10.07 21.41
C ALA A 662 23.27 9.80 20.70
N LEU A 663 23.79 10.76 19.94
CA LEU A 663 25.12 10.64 19.31
C LEU A 663 26.25 10.68 20.33
N GLU A 664 26.29 11.69 21.20
CA GLU A 664 27.45 11.97 22.07
C GLU A 664 27.41 11.21 23.41
N SER A 665 26.23 10.93 23.98
CA SER A 665 26.09 10.21 25.27
C SER A 665 25.83 8.71 25.10
N HIS A 666 25.08 8.31 24.07
CA HIS A 666 24.78 6.90 23.77
C HIS A 666 25.66 6.31 22.64
N GLY A 667 26.53 7.12 22.04
CA GLY A 667 27.52 6.65 21.05
C GLY A 667 26.93 6.24 19.71
N LEU A 668 25.72 6.69 19.36
CA LEU A 668 25.16 6.43 18.04
C LEU A 668 25.96 7.15 16.94
N SER A 669 25.94 6.59 15.74
CA SER A 669 26.59 7.14 14.55
C SER A 669 25.61 7.63 13.48
N ARG A 670 24.34 7.19 13.53
CA ARG A 670 23.27 7.57 12.59
C ARG A 670 21.93 7.76 13.31
N VAL A 671 21.38 8.97 13.24
CA VAL A 671 20.04 9.32 13.73
C VAL A 671 19.21 9.88 12.56
N LEU A 672 18.00 9.37 12.36
CA LEU A 672 17.03 9.97 11.46
C LEU A 672 16.15 10.92 12.28
N ILE A 673 16.03 12.17 11.86
CA ILE A 673 14.97 13.08 12.30
C ILE A 673 13.99 13.22 11.14
N LEU A 674 12.76 12.75 11.34
CA LEU A 674 11.66 13.01 10.42
C LEU A 674 10.74 14.07 10.99
N ASP A 675 10.51 15.14 10.25
CA ASP A 675 9.58 16.21 10.59
C ASP A 675 8.36 16.17 9.66
N TRP A 676 7.21 15.86 10.25
CA TRP A 676 5.92 15.87 9.56
C TRP A 676 5.02 17.02 10.02
N ASP A 677 5.55 17.95 10.83
CA ASP A 677 4.89 19.22 11.11
C ASP A 677 4.63 19.98 9.81
N VAL A 678 3.52 20.71 9.73
CA VAL A 678 3.17 21.43 8.50
C VAL A 678 4.11 22.60 8.22
N HIS A 679 4.90 23.03 9.20
CA HIS A 679 5.93 24.05 9.07
C HIS A 679 7.31 23.42 8.94
N HIS A 680 8.18 24.04 8.16
CA HIS A 680 9.58 23.62 8.07
C HIS A 680 10.31 23.90 9.39
N GLY A 681 10.87 22.86 10.02
CA GLY A 681 11.76 22.95 11.18
C GLY A 681 13.12 23.58 10.85
N ASN A 682 13.14 24.89 10.61
CA ASN A 682 14.33 25.67 10.24
C ASN A 682 15.51 25.50 11.20
N GLY A 683 15.24 25.48 12.51
CA GLY A 683 16.26 25.33 13.55
C GLY A 683 16.91 23.95 13.48
N THR A 684 16.09 22.90 13.32
CA THR A 684 16.57 21.52 13.15
C THR A 684 17.44 21.37 11.91
N GLN A 685 16.99 21.91 10.76
CA GLN A 685 17.77 21.94 9.52
C GLN A 685 19.13 22.62 9.74
N ARG A 686 19.17 23.81 10.35
CA ARG A 686 20.42 24.57 10.57
C ARG A 686 21.38 23.88 11.52
N MET A 687 20.89 23.25 12.58
CA MET A 687 21.72 22.52 13.56
C MET A 687 22.45 21.30 12.97
N PHE A 688 21.92 20.69 11.91
CA PHE A 688 22.48 19.48 11.29
C PHE A 688 22.94 19.64 9.85
N TYR A 689 22.84 20.84 9.25
CA TYR A 689 23.12 21.10 7.82
C TYR A 689 24.50 20.62 7.32
N ASN A 690 25.47 20.45 8.24
CA ASN A 690 26.84 19.99 8.00
C ASN A 690 27.17 18.59 8.55
N ASP A 691 26.27 17.91 9.29
CA ASP A 691 26.58 16.71 10.09
C ASP A 691 25.97 15.42 9.48
N PRO A 692 26.73 14.60 8.73
CA PRO A 692 26.21 13.38 8.08
C PRO A 692 25.76 12.28 9.05
N ARG A 693 25.97 12.46 10.36
CA ARG A 693 25.47 11.55 11.39
C ARG A 693 23.97 11.73 11.63
N VAL A 694 23.40 12.84 11.18
CA VAL A 694 21.96 13.11 11.26
C VAL A 694 21.40 13.31 9.86
N LEU A 695 20.43 12.47 9.50
CA LEU A 695 19.59 12.68 8.33
C LEU A 695 18.35 13.43 8.80
N TYR A 696 18.13 14.64 8.28
CA TYR A 696 16.89 15.39 8.48
C TYR A 696 16.01 15.26 7.23
N ILE A 697 14.78 14.80 7.40
CA ILE A 697 13.75 14.79 6.36
C ILE A 697 12.56 15.61 6.86
N SER A 698 12.04 16.55 6.08
CA SER A 698 10.89 17.38 6.44
C SER A 698 9.83 17.39 5.34
N VAL A 699 8.56 17.29 5.73
CA VAL A 699 7.39 17.27 4.83
C VAL A 699 6.41 18.35 5.27
N HIS A 700 6.46 19.50 4.62
CA HIS A 700 5.85 20.74 5.13
C HIS A 700 5.19 21.56 4.01
N ARG A 701 4.32 22.50 4.38
CA ARG A 701 3.88 23.57 3.47
C ARG A 701 4.99 24.59 3.29
N TYR A 702 5.23 24.92 2.03
CA TYR A 702 6.25 25.86 1.59
C TYR A 702 5.61 27.05 0.88
N ASP A 703 4.57 26.82 0.06
CA ASP A 703 3.90 27.84 -0.77
C ASP A 703 4.93 28.76 -1.47
N HIS A 704 5.92 28.17 -2.14
CA HIS A 704 7.06 28.85 -2.77
C HIS A 704 7.89 29.77 -1.84
N GLY A 705 8.03 29.40 -0.57
CA GLY A 705 8.74 30.15 0.47
C GLY A 705 7.92 31.25 1.12
N THR A 706 6.59 31.26 0.91
CA THR A 706 5.68 32.24 1.53
C THR A 706 4.94 31.72 2.76
N PHE A 707 4.93 30.39 2.99
CA PHE A 707 4.46 29.83 4.27
C PHE A 707 5.51 30.03 5.37
N PHE A 708 5.09 30.05 6.65
CA PHE A 708 6.02 30.22 7.78
C PHE A 708 7.02 29.03 7.83
N PRO A 709 8.34 29.25 8.02
CA PRO A 709 9.02 30.47 8.50
C PRO A 709 9.53 31.43 7.40
N HIS A 710 8.84 31.52 6.26
CA HIS A 710 9.09 32.48 5.18
C HIS A 710 10.51 32.41 4.55
N SER A 711 11.20 31.28 4.72
CA SER A 711 12.54 31.05 4.17
C SER A 711 12.50 30.22 2.89
N LYS A 712 13.39 30.53 1.95
CA LYS A 712 13.70 29.69 0.79
C LYS A 712 14.52 28.45 1.16
N ASP A 713 15.12 28.43 2.34
CA ASP A 713 15.91 27.30 2.84
C ASP A 713 15.03 26.04 3.03
N ALA A 714 13.71 26.19 3.13
CA ALA A 714 12.73 25.10 3.13
C ALA A 714 12.51 24.45 1.75
N GLY A 715 13.08 25.00 0.66
CA GLY A 715 12.95 24.41 -0.67
C GLY A 715 13.71 23.08 -0.84
N PRO A 716 13.35 22.25 -1.84
CA PRO A 716 13.97 20.95 -2.10
C PRO A 716 15.44 21.02 -2.56
N HIS A 717 15.91 22.19 -2.98
CA HIS A 717 17.31 22.42 -3.36
C HIS A 717 18.27 22.55 -2.15
N SER A 718 17.73 22.74 -0.94
CA SER A 718 18.52 22.87 0.30
C SER A 718 18.95 21.50 0.81
N VAL A 719 19.93 20.91 0.14
CA VAL A 719 20.32 19.50 0.34
C VAL A 719 21.35 19.27 1.47
N GLY A 720 21.67 20.29 2.27
CA GLY A 720 22.81 20.26 3.21
C GLY A 720 24.07 20.85 2.57
N GLU A 721 25.15 20.96 3.35
CA GLU A 721 26.44 21.47 2.85
C GLU A 721 27.64 20.71 3.44
N GLY A 722 28.80 20.83 2.78
CA GLY A 722 30.05 20.26 3.27
C GLY A 722 29.99 18.73 3.39
N LYS A 723 30.00 18.22 4.63
CA LYS A 723 29.83 16.78 4.88
C LYS A 723 28.36 16.35 5.01
N GLY A 724 27.45 17.29 5.25
CA GLY A 724 26.00 17.05 5.34
C GLY A 724 25.29 17.12 3.99
N GLU A 725 25.99 17.36 2.88
CA GLU A 725 25.39 17.38 1.54
C GLU A 725 24.76 16.01 1.22
N GLY A 726 23.46 16.01 0.92
CA GLY A 726 22.61 14.84 0.75
C GLY A 726 21.76 14.48 1.98
N TYR A 727 22.16 14.89 3.19
CA TYR A 727 21.56 14.49 4.48
C TYR A 727 20.46 15.44 4.99
N ASN A 728 20.05 16.43 4.18
CA ASN A 728 18.91 17.30 4.46
C ASN A 728 17.90 17.21 3.30
N VAL A 729 16.69 16.70 3.55
CA VAL A 729 15.67 16.42 2.53
C VAL A 729 14.39 17.22 2.82
N ASN A 730 14.00 18.11 1.91
CA ASN A 730 12.78 18.92 2.05
C ASN A 730 11.74 18.55 1.00
N ILE A 731 10.59 18.00 1.43
CA ILE A 731 9.41 17.74 0.59
C ILE A 731 8.44 18.91 0.75
N ALA A 732 8.52 19.86 -0.18
CA ALA A 732 7.98 21.21 -0.02
C ALA A 732 6.62 21.40 -0.73
N TRP A 733 5.51 21.35 0.01
CA TRP A 733 4.16 21.51 -0.57
C TRP A 733 3.89 22.97 -0.99
N ASN A 734 3.67 23.17 -2.28
CA ASN A 734 3.39 24.48 -2.88
C ASN A 734 1.90 24.84 -2.94
N LYS A 735 1.04 24.08 -2.24
CA LYS A 735 -0.41 24.28 -2.20
C LYS A 735 -0.97 23.77 -0.88
N LYS A 736 -1.96 24.49 -0.32
CA LYS A 736 -2.77 24.04 0.81
C LYS A 736 -3.65 22.83 0.44
N GLY A 737 -4.14 22.12 1.46
CA GLY A 737 -5.14 21.08 1.30
C GLY A 737 -4.61 19.69 0.97
N MET A 738 -3.29 19.48 1.01
CA MET A 738 -2.68 18.14 0.93
C MET A 738 -3.24 17.24 2.05
N SER A 739 -3.44 15.97 1.72
CA SER A 739 -4.16 14.95 2.48
C SER A 739 -3.34 13.66 2.55
N ASP A 740 -3.96 12.58 3.02
CA ASP A 740 -3.34 11.25 3.12
C ASP A 740 -2.62 10.81 1.83
N PRO A 741 -3.20 10.91 0.60
CA PRO A 741 -2.53 10.40 -0.61
C PRO A 741 -1.19 11.07 -0.90
N GLU A 742 -1.09 12.39 -0.68
CA GLU A 742 0.15 13.15 -0.88
C GLU A 742 1.26 12.73 0.09
N TYR A 743 0.92 12.55 1.37
CA TYR A 743 1.89 12.11 2.38
C TYR A 743 2.25 10.63 2.20
N ILE A 744 1.28 9.75 1.87
CA ILE A 744 1.53 8.35 1.53
C ILE A 744 2.53 8.24 0.36
N ALA A 745 2.32 9.02 -0.71
CA ALA A 745 3.24 9.07 -1.83
C ALA A 745 4.62 9.60 -1.42
N ALA A 746 4.71 10.65 -0.59
CA ALA A 746 6.00 11.12 -0.05
C ALA A 746 6.74 10.01 0.73
N PHE A 747 6.02 9.25 1.57
CA PHE A 747 6.57 8.12 2.31
C PHE A 747 7.12 7.02 1.38
N GLN A 748 6.35 6.62 0.37
CA GLN A 748 6.70 5.54 -0.55
C GLN A 748 7.80 5.93 -1.54
N GLN A 749 7.80 7.17 -2.03
CA GLN A 749 8.68 7.65 -3.11
C GLN A 749 9.98 8.29 -2.62
N VAL A 750 10.04 8.76 -1.37
CA VAL A 750 11.21 9.49 -0.84
C VAL A 750 11.62 9.01 0.56
N ILE A 751 10.71 9.08 1.54
CA ILE A 751 11.09 8.96 2.96
C ILE A 751 11.57 7.54 3.29
N LEU A 752 10.77 6.51 2.96
CA LEU A 752 11.14 5.11 3.23
C LEU A 752 12.36 4.66 2.39
N PRO A 753 12.45 4.91 1.07
CA PRO A 753 13.66 4.60 0.30
C PRO A 753 14.93 5.19 0.89
N ILE A 754 14.94 6.49 1.25
CA ILE A 754 16.11 7.14 1.85
C ILE A 754 16.38 6.58 3.25
N ALA A 755 15.37 6.45 4.10
CA ALA A 755 15.54 5.97 5.48
C ALA A 755 16.05 4.54 5.56
N TYR A 756 15.60 3.65 4.67
CA TYR A 756 16.13 2.30 4.52
C TYR A 756 17.59 2.30 4.03
N GLN A 757 17.96 3.18 3.09
CA GLN A 757 19.35 3.28 2.63
C GLN A 757 20.29 3.94 3.68
N PHE A 758 19.77 4.85 4.51
CA PHE A 758 20.52 5.48 5.60
C PHE A 758 20.77 4.55 6.80
N ASP A 759 19.92 3.55 7.01
CA ASP A 759 20.01 2.60 8.14
C ASP A 759 20.19 3.30 9.50
N PRO A 760 19.19 4.09 9.97
CA PRO A 760 19.28 4.82 11.22
C PRO A 760 19.37 3.88 12.43
N GLN A 761 20.13 4.27 13.45
CA GLN A 761 20.17 3.55 14.73
C GLN A 761 19.10 4.04 15.72
N LEU A 762 18.53 5.22 15.48
CA LEU A 762 17.40 5.82 16.18
C LEU A 762 16.60 6.66 15.19
N VAL A 763 15.28 6.58 15.26
CA VAL A 763 14.35 7.48 14.55
C VAL A 763 13.70 8.42 15.57
N LEU A 764 13.93 9.71 15.43
CA LEU A 764 13.18 10.76 16.12
C LEU A 764 12.15 11.34 15.16
N VAL A 765 10.92 11.50 15.61
CA VAL A 765 9.88 12.19 14.85
C VAL A 765 9.53 13.51 15.55
N SER A 766 9.78 14.61 14.85
CA SER A 766 9.18 15.92 15.15
C SER A 766 7.68 15.81 14.83
N ALA A 767 6.90 15.41 15.84
CA ALA A 767 5.53 14.96 15.68
C ALA A 767 4.56 16.16 15.79
N GLY A 768 4.60 17.03 14.78
CA GLY A 768 3.59 18.05 14.56
C GLY A 768 2.28 17.44 14.08
N TYR A 769 1.14 17.95 14.54
CA TYR A 769 -0.18 17.48 14.09
C TYR A 769 -1.03 18.61 13.51
N ASP A 770 -0.39 19.68 13.02
CA ASP A 770 -1.04 20.81 12.34
C ASP A 770 -1.24 20.58 10.83
N ALA A 771 -0.58 19.59 10.22
CA ALA A 771 -1.01 19.12 8.90
C ALA A 771 -2.34 18.32 8.97
N CYS A 772 -2.84 18.02 10.18
CA CYS A 772 -4.06 17.25 10.41
C CYS A 772 -5.34 18.03 10.05
N VAL A 773 -6.41 17.29 9.71
CA VAL A 773 -7.75 17.85 9.47
C VAL A 773 -8.20 18.85 10.55
N ASN A 774 -8.86 19.94 10.13
CA ASN A 774 -9.33 21.06 10.95
C ASN A 774 -8.26 21.84 11.73
N ASP A 775 -6.96 21.67 11.49
CA ASP A 775 -5.98 22.55 12.12
C ASP A 775 -6.14 24.01 11.65
N PRO A 776 -6.16 25.00 12.57
CA PRO A 776 -6.38 26.41 12.21
C PRO A 776 -5.19 27.05 11.48
N LEU A 777 -3.98 26.49 11.54
CA LEU A 777 -2.78 27.07 10.95
C LEU A 777 -2.33 26.29 9.70
N GLY A 778 -2.27 24.97 9.79
CA GLY A 778 -1.64 24.15 8.73
C GLY A 778 -2.43 24.04 7.44
N GLY A 779 -3.77 24.06 7.46
CA GLY A 779 -4.59 24.08 6.24
C GLY A 779 -4.42 22.87 5.31
N CYS A 780 -3.84 21.78 5.80
CA CYS A 780 -3.84 20.45 5.20
C CYS A 780 -5.03 19.63 5.73
N LYS A 781 -5.11 18.36 5.32
CA LYS A 781 -6.23 17.45 5.59
C LYS A 781 -5.75 16.03 5.93
N VAL A 782 -4.57 15.88 6.52
CA VAL A 782 -4.08 14.55 6.92
C VAL A 782 -4.98 13.99 8.02
N SER A 783 -5.40 12.74 7.90
CA SER A 783 -6.26 12.08 8.88
C SER A 783 -5.45 11.60 10.10
N PRO A 784 -6.05 11.51 11.30
CA PRO A 784 -5.44 10.82 12.44
C PRO A 784 -4.97 9.40 12.11
N GLU A 785 -5.69 8.73 11.23
CA GLU A 785 -5.42 7.38 10.75
C GLU A 785 -4.10 7.32 9.98
N ALA A 786 -3.84 8.25 9.06
CA ALA A 786 -2.63 8.31 8.28
C ALA A 786 -1.36 8.44 9.14
N TYR A 787 -1.37 9.28 10.18
CA TYR A 787 -0.25 9.37 11.13
C TYR A 787 0.05 8.03 11.83
N ALA A 788 -0.97 7.19 12.05
CA ALA A 788 -0.78 5.86 12.63
C ALA A 788 -0.09 4.90 11.64
N HIS A 789 -0.45 4.97 10.35
CA HIS A 789 0.23 4.23 9.28
C HIS A 789 1.67 4.71 9.07
N PHE A 790 1.91 6.02 9.09
CA PHE A 790 3.27 6.60 9.03
C PHE A 790 4.15 6.12 10.19
N THR A 791 3.59 6.12 11.42
CA THR A 791 4.24 5.59 12.62
C THR A 791 4.58 4.11 12.46
N HIS A 792 3.65 3.32 11.92
CA HIS A 792 3.82 1.89 11.70
C HIS A 792 4.93 1.58 10.67
N TRP A 793 4.99 2.30 9.55
CA TRP A 793 6.05 2.07 8.54
C TRP A 793 7.44 2.38 9.10
N LEU A 794 7.58 3.44 9.91
CA LEU A 794 8.83 3.81 10.55
C LEU A 794 9.28 2.83 11.65
N LYS A 795 8.35 2.10 12.29
CA LYS A 795 8.65 1.05 13.30
C LYS A 795 9.50 -0.11 12.75
N SER A 796 9.56 -0.27 11.42
CA SER A 796 10.46 -1.25 10.78
C SER A 796 11.95 -0.86 10.83
N LEU A 797 12.27 0.43 11.00
CA LEU A 797 13.64 0.96 11.02
C LEU A 797 14.25 0.90 12.43
N ALA A 798 15.57 1.03 12.54
CA ALA A 798 16.29 1.19 13.81
C ALA A 798 15.99 0.11 14.87
N GLN A 799 15.64 -1.12 14.46
CA GLN A 799 15.11 -2.17 15.34
C GLN A 799 13.92 -1.69 16.19
N GLY A 800 13.02 -0.92 15.59
CA GLY A 800 11.90 -0.31 16.26
C GLY A 800 12.23 0.87 17.17
N ARG A 801 13.49 1.31 17.30
CA ARG A 801 13.81 2.49 18.13
C ARG A 801 13.32 3.78 17.47
N ILE A 802 12.03 4.06 17.67
CA ILE A 802 11.31 5.24 17.22
C ILE A 802 10.79 6.01 18.44
N ILE A 803 10.97 7.33 18.42
CA ILE A 803 10.48 8.25 19.45
C ILE A 803 9.68 9.37 18.81
N LEU A 804 8.42 9.55 19.23
CA LEU A 804 7.55 10.62 18.78
C LEU A 804 7.58 11.77 19.81
N ALA A 805 8.02 12.97 19.40
CA ALA A 805 8.06 14.15 20.25
C ALA A 805 7.06 15.21 19.74
N LEU A 806 6.10 15.62 20.58
CA LEU A 806 5.08 16.59 20.15
C LEU A 806 5.68 17.95 19.80
N GLU A 807 5.45 18.39 18.56
CA GLU A 807 5.82 19.72 18.05
C GLU A 807 4.57 20.61 17.91
N GLY A 808 4.12 20.95 16.69
CA GLY A 808 2.92 21.74 16.42
C GLY A 808 1.59 20.97 16.50
N GLY A 809 0.56 21.48 15.84
CA GLY A 809 -0.81 20.98 15.94
C GLY A 809 -1.63 21.67 17.05
N TYR A 810 -2.71 22.33 16.64
CA TYR A 810 -3.42 23.34 17.42
C TYR A 810 -4.93 23.10 17.48
N ASN A 811 -5.48 22.23 16.62
CA ASN A 811 -6.81 21.66 16.85
C ASN A 811 -6.76 20.57 17.93
N ILE A 812 -7.30 20.88 19.11
CA ILE A 812 -7.29 20.00 20.29
C ILE A 812 -7.86 18.61 20.02
N SER A 813 -8.89 18.47 19.18
CA SER A 813 -9.44 17.15 18.84
C SER A 813 -8.51 16.37 17.91
N SER A 814 -8.03 17.01 16.84
CA SER A 814 -7.17 16.40 15.82
C SER A 814 -5.89 15.85 16.43
N ILE A 815 -5.15 16.67 17.19
CA ILE A 815 -3.90 16.26 17.84
C ILE A 815 -4.11 15.14 18.85
N SER A 816 -5.23 15.18 19.58
CA SER A 816 -5.56 14.16 20.58
C SER A 816 -5.82 12.81 19.92
N TYR A 817 -6.57 12.76 18.81
CA TYR A 817 -6.77 11.53 18.07
C TYR A 817 -5.48 11.05 17.39
N ALA A 818 -4.80 11.92 16.63
CA ALA A 818 -3.61 11.54 15.86
C ALA A 818 -2.51 10.95 16.75
N MET A 819 -2.12 11.64 17.82
CA MET A 819 -1.09 11.13 18.74
C MET A 819 -1.52 9.86 19.49
N THR A 820 -2.82 9.71 19.80
CA THR A 820 -3.35 8.48 20.40
C THR A 820 -3.28 7.30 19.43
N LEU A 821 -3.57 7.50 18.14
CA LEU A 821 -3.45 6.45 17.14
C LEU A 821 -1.99 6.11 16.81
N CYS A 822 -1.07 7.09 16.84
CA CYS A 822 0.36 6.82 16.77
C CYS A 822 0.81 5.89 17.92
N THR A 823 0.42 6.19 19.17
CA THR A 823 0.73 5.33 20.33
C THR A 823 0.13 3.93 20.18
N LYS A 824 -1.07 3.79 19.59
CA LYS A 824 -1.66 2.48 19.24
C LYS A 824 -0.81 1.71 18.22
N ALA A 825 -0.32 2.37 17.17
CA ALA A 825 0.58 1.75 16.18
C ALA A 825 1.86 1.21 16.84
N LEU A 826 2.47 1.99 17.74
CA LEU A 826 3.65 1.55 18.49
C LEU A 826 3.35 0.35 19.41
N LEU A 827 2.17 0.30 20.03
CA LEU A 827 1.71 -0.84 20.83
C LEU A 827 1.42 -2.12 20.01
N GLY A 828 1.33 -2.02 18.67
CA GLY A 828 0.95 -3.11 17.77
C GLY A 828 -0.56 -3.30 17.62
N ASP A 829 -1.37 -2.31 18.02
CA ASP A 829 -2.83 -2.39 17.87
C ASP A 829 -3.26 -2.30 16.40
N PRO A 830 -4.36 -2.97 16.01
CA PRO A 830 -4.95 -2.84 14.68
C PRO A 830 -5.24 -1.39 14.29
N LEU A 831 -4.66 -0.97 13.18
CA LEU A 831 -4.87 0.37 12.64
C LEU A 831 -6.27 0.51 12.01
N PRO A 832 -6.88 1.71 12.03
CA PRO A 832 -8.05 1.97 11.22
C PRO A 832 -7.73 1.90 9.73
N LEU A 833 -8.76 1.66 8.91
CA LEU A 833 -8.62 1.72 7.46
C LEU A 833 -8.43 3.17 7.03
N LEU A 834 -7.50 3.40 6.10
CA LEU A 834 -7.38 4.66 5.37
C LEU A 834 -8.63 4.91 4.52
N GLU A 835 -8.93 6.17 4.23
CA GLU A 835 -9.99 6.50 3.26
C GLU A 835 -9.48 6.25 1.83
N SER A 836 -10.36 5.80 0.93
CA SER A 836 -9.99 5.18 -0.35
C SER A 836 -9.94 6.14 -1.54
N ASP A 837 -9.95 7.46 -1.29
CA ASP A 837 -9.90 8.48 -2.34
C ASP A 837 -8.45 8.94 -2.52
N LEU A 838 -7.75 8.37 -3.52
CA LEU A 838 -6.31 8.53 -3.73
C LEU A 838 -5.95 9.46 -4.90
N ASP A 839 -6.85 10.35 -5.33
CA ASP A 839 -6.56 11.33 -6.37
C ASP A 839 -5.52 12.35 -5.88
N ILE A 840 -4.24 12.06 -6.16
CA ILE A 840 -3.10 12.85 -5.71
C ILE A 840 -3.00 14.19 -6.43
N ASN A 841 -2.82 15.25 -5.65
CA ASN A 841 -2.67 16.62 -6.13
C ASN A 841 -1.43 16.77 -7.03
N SER A 842 -1.61 17.26 -8.26
CA SER A 842 -0.51 17.46 -9.23
C SER A 842 0.62 18.38 -8.72
N SER A 843 0.31 19.31 -7.81
CA SER A 843 1.32 20.13 -7.13
C SER A 843 2.18 19.33 -6.15
N ALA A 844 1.62 18.31 -5.50
CA ALA A 844 2.37 17.40 -4.63
C ALA A 844 3.22 16.43 -5.45
N VAL A 845 2.68 15.86 -6.53
CA VAL A 845 3.45 15.06 -7.50
C VAL A 845 4.67 15.84 -8.00
N SER A 846 4.49 17.12 -8.36
CA SER A 846 5.58 18.00 -8.79
C SER A 846 6.64 18.20 -7.69
N ALA A 847 6.22 18.48 -6.45
CA ALA A 847 7.14 18.67 -5.32
C ALA A 847 7.95 17.41 -4.97
N ILE A 848 7.31 16.23 -4.99
CA ILE A 848 7.97 14.94 -4.76
C ILE A 848 9.04 14.71 -5.86
N LYS A 849 8.70 14.92 -7.14
CA LYS A 849 9.61 14.73 -8.27
C LYS A 849 10.77 15.72 -8.26
N GLU A 850 10.53 16.97 -7.87
CA GLU A 850 11.58 17.97 -7.67
C GLU A 850 12.54 17.56 -6.54
N THR A 851 12.01 17.04 -5.43
CA THR A 851 12.82 16.49 -4.33
C THR A 851 13.67 15.31 -4.80
N ILE A 852 13.09 14.33 -5.49
CA ILE A 852 13.81 13.18 -6.08
C ILE A 852 14.93 13.66 -7.00
N SER A 853 14.65 14.65 -7.86
CA SER A 853 15.64 15.23 -8.79
C SER A 853 16.83 15.86 -8.07
N CYS A 854 16.59 16.51 -6.92
CA CYS A 854 17.66 17.07 -6.10
C CYS A 854 18.52 16.00 -5.43
N HIS A 855 17.92 14.87 -5.07
CA HIS A 855 18.48 13.85 -4.18
C HIS A 855 19.03 12.57 -4.84
N THR A 856 18.66 12.27 -6.09
CA THR A 856 19.06 11.04 -6.83
C THR A 856 20.59 10.81 -6.91
N ARG A 857 21.39 11.88 -6.84
CA ARG A 857 22.86 11.81 -6.82
C ARG A 857 23.48 11.39 -5.48
N TYR A 858 22.72 11.43 -4.38
CA TYR A 858 23.16 11.02 -3.04
C TYR A 858 22.55 9.68 -2.63
N TRP A 859 21.29 9.44 -3.02
CA TRP A 859 20.50 8.28 -2.60
C TRP A 859 20.17 7.42 -3.81
N SER A 860 20.93 6.34 -3.99
CA SER A 860 20.84 5.47 -5.18
C SER A 860 19.57 4.62 -5.23
N CYS A 861 18.76 4.61 -4.17
CA CYS A 861 17.38 4.09 -4.19
C CYS A 861 16.43 4.95 -5.04
N LEU A 862 16.71 6.24 -5.25
CA LEU A 862 15.85 7.20 -5.95
C LEU A 862 16.09 7.21 -7.48
N LYS A 863 15.89 6.07 -8.14
CA LYS A 863 16.14 5.89 -9.59
C LYS A 863 14.89 5.71 -10.47
N PHE A 864 13.68 5.78 -9.88
CA PHE A 864 12.41 5.51 -10.57
C PHE A 864 11.79 6.73 -11.29
N LEU A 865 12.42 7.91 -11.23
CA LEU A 865 11.94 9.11 -11.92
C LEU A 865 12.21 9.06 -13.43
N VAL A 866 11.34 8.35 -14.15
CA VAL A 866 11.46 7.98 -15.57
C VAL A 866 10.09 8.15 -16.23
N ALA A 867 10.02 8.67 -17.45
CA ALA A 867 8.76 8.73 -18.19
C ALA A 867 8.42 7.38 -18.83
N LEU A 868 7.14 7.02 -18.86
CA LEU A 868 6.58 5.90 -19.61
C LEU A 868 6.05 6.37 -20.98
N PRO A 869 5.86 5.51 -21.98
CA PRO A 869 5.24 5.90 -23.24
C PRO A 869 3.72 6.06 -23.11
N GLU A 870 3.12 6.99 -23.86
CA GLU A 870 1.66 7.19 -23.89
C GLU A 870 0.93 6.10 -24.71
N THR A 871 1.54 5.70 -25.82
CA THR A 871 1.00 4.66 -26.71
C THR A 871 1.25 3.25 -26.16
N ASN A 872 0.35 2.32 -26.47
CA ASN A 872 0.52 0.92 -26.10
C ASN A 872 1.59 0.27 -27.00
N LEU A 873 2.75 -0.06 -26.43
CA LEU A 873 3.88 -0.64 -27.17
C LEU A 873 3.92 -2.16 -27.14
N LEU A 874 3.22 -2.82 -26.22
CA LEU A 874 3.19 -4.29 -26.11
C LEU A 874 1.98 -4.89 -26.82
N HIS A 875 0.82 -4.23 -26.74
CA HIS A 875 -0.40 -4.59 -27.43
C HIS A 875 -0.57 -3.68 -28.65
N GLY A 876 0.19 -3.97 -29.71
CA GLY A 876 0.13 -3.18 -30.94
C GLY A 876 -1.26 -3.17 -31.57
N ASP A 877 -1.78 -1.97 -31.85
CA ASP A 877 -2.95 -1.76 -32.71
C ASP A 877 -2.62 -2.18 -34.15
N TYR A 878 -2.68 -3.48 -34.41
CA TYR A 878 -2.60 -4.02 -35.77
C TYR A 878 -3.88 -3.66 -36.53
N SER A 879 -3.82 -2.55 -37.25
CA SER A 879 -4.77 -2.27 -38.33
C SER A 879 -4.83 -3.48 -39.27
N PRO A 880 -6.03 -3.97 -39.64
CA PRO A 880 -6.15 -5.08 -40.60
C PRO A 880 -5.47 -4.83 -41.96
N LEU A 881 -5.13 -3.57 -42.27
CA LEU A 881 -4.37 -3.18 -43.46
C LEU A 881 -2.88 -3.57 -43.38
N ASP A 882 -2.25 -3.54 -42.21
CA ASP A 882 -0.80 -3.83 -42.08
C ASP A 882 -0.53 -5.33 -42.22
N LEU A 883 -1.47 -6.17 -41.80
CA LEU A 883 -1.45 -7.61 -42.05
C LEU A 883 -1.58 -7.96 -43.55
N VAL A 884 -2.12 -7.05 -44.36
CA VAL A 884 -2.24 -7.20 -45.82
C VAL A 884 -1.00 -6.66 -46.52
N MET A 885 -0.46 -5.50 -46.10
CA MET A 885 0.78 -4.94 -46.66
C MET A 885 1.99 -5.85 -46.44
N THR A 886 2.11 -6.44 -45.24
CA THR A 886 3.21 -7.37 -44.91
C THR A 886 3.15 -8.68 -45.73
N LYS A 887 1.98 -9.03 -46.28
CA LYS A 887 1.78 -10.21 -47.15
C LYS A 887 1.99 -9.96 -48.64
N LEU A 888 2.30 -8.72 -49.05
CA LEU A 888 2.42 -8.34 -50.47
C LEU A 888 3.82 -7.89 -50.92
N ASN A 889 4.77 -7.69 -49.99
CA ASN A 889 6.16 -7.38 -50.35
C ASN A 889 6.96 -8.64 -50.72
N LEU A 890 6.78 -9.08 -51.97
CA LEU A 890 7.81 -9.83 -52.68
C LEU A 890 8.84 -8.84 -53.24
N ASN A 891 10.10 -8.95 -52.78
CA ASN A 891 11.37 -8.76 -53.52
C ASN A 891 12.47 -8.10 -52.65
N GLU A 892 13.36 -8.93 -52.10
CA GLU A 892 14.80 -8.62 -52.07
C GLU A 892 15.55 -9.76 -52.76
N PRO A 893 16.54 -9.48 -53.63
CA PRO A 893 17.35 -10.51 -54.27
C PRO A 893 18.64 -10.83 -53.47
N ASP A 894 18.99 -12.12 -53.41
CA ASP A 894 20.26 -12.61 -52.88
C ASP A 894 21.50 -11.92 -53.46
N ILE A 895 22.49 -11.63 -52.62
CA ILE A 895 23.92 -11.74 -52.99
C ILE A 895 24.68 -12.42 -51.84
N THR A 896 25.37 -13.51 -52.18
CA THR A 896 26.17 -14.34 -51.26
C THR A 896 27.65 -13.93 -51.22
N ASP A 897 28.22 -14.10 -50.01
CA ASP A 897 29.58 -14.59 -49.70
C ASP A 897 30.82 -14.04 -50.44
N SER A 898 31.74 -13.42 -49.68
CA SER A 898 33.17 -13.78 -49.68
C SER A 898 34.00 -13.02 -48.63
N THR A 899 34.93 -13.74 -48.01
CA THR A 899 35.98 -13.25 -47.10
C THR A 899 37.36 -13.34 -47.78
N PRO A 900 38.50 -13.07 -47.12
CA PRO A 900 38.91 -11.82 -46.46
C PRO A 900 40.32 -11.36 -46.94
N ASP A 901 40.78 -10.13 -46.62
CA ASP A 901 42.23 -9.94 -46.44
C ASP A 901 42.69 -8.66 -45.69
N LYS A 902 43.70 -8.86 -44.81
CA LYS A 902 44.81 -7.98 -44.38
C LYS A 902 44.55 -6.52 -43.93
N VAL A 903 44.77 -6.31 -42.63
CA VAL A 903 45.25 -5.02 -42.06
C VAL A 903 46.78 -5.02 -42.01
N GLN A 904 47.40 -3.94 -42.49
CA GLN A 904 48.78 -3.54 -42.14
C GLN A 904 48.78 -2.08 -41.68
N ASP A 905 48.84 -1.91 -40.36
CA ASP A 905 49.87 -1.15 -39.62
C ASP A 905 50.16 0.35 -39.91
N VAL A 906 50.80 0.98 -38.92
CA VAL A 906 51.49 2.29 -38.92
C VAL A 906 50.65 3.56 -38.64
N THR A 907 50.73 3.96 -37.37
CA THR A 907 50.52 5.31 -36.80
C THR A 907 51.73 6.23 -37.07
N PRO A 908 51.81 7.47 -36.54
CA PRO A 908 50.83 8.56 -36.37
C PRO A 908 51.36 9.87 -37.01
N ASN A 909 50.64 11.01 -36.87
CA ASN A 909 51.37 12.26 -36.60
C ASN A 909 50.57 13.31 -35.80
N GLN A 910 51.30 14.12 -35.03
CA GLN A 910 50.81 15.20 -34.17
C GLN A 910 51.01 16.57 -34.84
N SER A 911 50.19 17.57 -34.50
CA SER A 911 50.66 18.96 -34.29
C SER A 911 49.55 19.92 -33.82
N SER A 912 49.81 20.61 -32.71
CA SER A 912 49.29 21.94 -32.35
C SER A 912 50.33 23.02 -32.78
N PRO A 913 50.29 24.34 -32.44
CA PRO A 913 49.32 25.16 -31.70
C PRO A 913 49.09 26.62 -32.24
N GLN A 914 48.34 27.44 -31.47
CA GLN A 914 48.51 28.90 -31.17
C GLN A 914 48.17 30.09 -32.13
N ASP A 915 47.40 31.04 -31.54
CA ASP A 915 47.56 32.52 -31.40
C ASP A 915 47.13 33.61 -32.43
N ALA A 916 46.29 34.53 -31.90
CA ALA A 916 46.29 36.02 -31.94
C ALA A 916 45.64 36.89 -33.08
N ASP A 917 44.80 37.85 -32.63
CA ASP A 917 44.49 39.27 -33.03
C ASP A 917 44.60 39.75 -34.51
N ASP A 918 43.85 40.74 -35.05
CA ASP A 918 43.39 42.03 -34.47
C ASP A 918 42.37 42.79 -35.40
N THR A 919 41.85 43.95 -34.94
CA THR A 919 41.44 45.19 -35.67
C THR A 919 40.02 45.47 -36.26
N THR A 920 39.21 46.19 -35.45
CA THR A 920 38.56 47.53 -35.68
C THR A 920 37.50 47.91 -36.76
N THR A 921 36.61 48.85 -36.33
CA THR A 921 35.79 49.90 -37.03
C THR A 921 34.28 49.64 -37.26
N SER A 922 33.32 50.61 -37.19
CA SER A 922 33.21 51.91 -36.47
C SER A 922 31.80 52.56 -36.59
N SER A 923 31.25 53.19 -35.51
CA SER A 923 30.19 54.26 -35.50
C SER A 923 28.74 53.91 -35.99
N SER A 924 27.61 54.60 -35.67
CA SER A 924 27.31 55.92 -35.05
C SER A 924 25.85 56.07 -34.46
N SER A 925 25.68 56.82 -33.34
CA SER A 925 24.53 57.66 -32.84
C SER A 925 23.06 57.52 -33.35
N LYS A 926 21.98 57.40 -32.53
CA LYS A 926 21.27 58.35 -31.57
C LYS A 926 20.46 59.52 -32.22
N PRO A 927 19.41 60.14 -31.59
CA PRO A 927 18.16 59.65 -30.96
C PRO A 927 16.90 60.58 -31.27
N ILE A 928 15.95 60.78 -30.31
CA ILE A 928 14.74 61.71 -30.28
C ILE A 928 13.42 61.04 -30.77
N GLY A 929 12.22 61.22 -30.19
CA GLY A 929 11.76 61.89 -28.95
C GLY A 929 10.21 62.05 -28.87
N SER A 930 9.67 62.14 -27.64
CA SER A 930 8.32 62.57 -27.17
C SER A 930 7.36 63.35 -28.11
N ARG A 931 6.01 63.37 -28.01
CA ARG A 931 5.09 63.43 -26.82
C ARG A 931 3.59 63.50 -27.29
N GLN A 932 2.62 63.19 -26.40
CA GLN A 932 1.27 63.81 -26.28
C GLN A 932 0.21 63.63 -27.44
N ASP A 933 -1.12 63.72 -27.29
CA ASP A 933 -2.04 64.15 -26.19
C ASP A 933 -3.42 63.39 -26.21
N GLU A 934 -4.03 63.28 -25.01
CA GLU A 934 -5.44 63.52 -24.61
C GLU A 934 -6.71 62.67 -25.00
N LEU A 935 -7.63 62.76 -24.02
CA LEU A 935 -9.01 62.25 -23.77
C LEU A 935 -10.09 62.77 -24.79
N PRO A 936 -11.41 62.41 -24.71
CA PRO A 936 -12.18 61.89 -23.57
C PRO A 936 -13.25 60.80 -23.84
N GLY A 937 -13.89 60.32 -22.76
CA GLY A 937 -15.21 59.64 -22.82
C GLY A 937 -16.34 60.52 -22.27
N PRO A 938 -17.60 60.13 -22.46
CA PRO A 938 -18.63 60.45 -21.46
C PRO A 938 -19.64 59.32 -21.16
N SER A 939 -20.26 59.41 -19.99
CA SER A 939 -21.54 58.77 -19.59
C SER A 939 -22.70 59.15 -20.54
N SER A 940 -23.82 58.43 -20.68
CA SER A 940 -24.78 58.10 -19.60
C SER A 940 -25.88 57.09 -20.02
N SER A 941 -26.70 56.68 -19.04
CA SER A 941 -27.82 55.71 -19.10
C SER A 941 -28.99 56.00 -20.05
N SER A 942 -29.56 54.93 -20.65
CA SER A 942 -31.01 54.77 -20.89
C SER A 942 -31.40 53.30 -21.16
N SER A 943 -32.66 52.94 -20.91
CA SER A 943 -33.22 51.59 -20.82
C SER A 943 -33.97 51.07 -22.05
N GLN A 944 -34.24 49.75 -22.08
CA GLN A 944 -35.13 49.00 -23.00
C GLN A 944 -34.55 48.79 -24.43
N SER A 945 -34.79 47.67 -25.14
CA SER A 945 -35.69 46.52 -24.92
C SER A 945 -35.08 45.20 -25.42
N SER A 946 -35.54 44.07 -24.90
CA SER A 946 -35.08 42.70 -25.18
C SER A 946 -35.54 42.14 -26.55
N GLU A 947 -34.59 41.62 -27.32
CA GLU A 947 -34.81 40.49 -28.23
C GLU A 947 -33.98 39.31 -27.69
N ASP A 948 -34.62 38.21 -27.32
CA ASP A 948 -33.94 37.00 -26.83
C ASP A 948 -33.19 36.31 -27.98
N LYS A 949 -31.91 36.62 -28.12
CA LYS A 949 -30.98 35.73 -28.83
C LYS A 949 -30.82 34.46 -28.00
N LYS A 950 -31.33 33.32 -28.51
CA LYS A 950 -31.00 31.99 -27.96
C LYS A 950 -29.46 31.85 -27.97
N GLN A 951 -28.85 31.86 -26.79
CA GLN A 951 -27.40 31.73 -26.61
C GLN A 951 -26.95 30.38 -27.18
N THR A 952 -25.96 30.37 -28.07
CA THR A 952 -25.43 29.11 -28.59
C THR A 952 -24.43 28.50 -27.61
N LEU A 953 -24.17 27.20 -27.72
CA LEU A 953 -23.15 26.52 -26.90
C LEU A 953 -21.77 27.18 -27.09
N THR A 954 -21.46 27.65 -28.31
CA THR A 954 -20.23 28.38 -28.62
C THR A 954 -20.15 29.72 -27.88
N ASP A 955 -21.26 30.46 -27.76
CA ASP A 955 -21.30 31.72 -27.01
C ASP A 955 -21.10 31.46 -25.50
N TYR A 956 -21.78 30.44 -24.96
CA TYR A 956 -21.67 30.04 -23.56
C TYR A 956 -20.23 29.63 -23.20
N LEU A 957 -19.62 28.74 -24.00
CA LEU A 957 -18.22 28.31 -23.81
C LEU A 957 -17.23 29.47 -23.98
N SER A 958 -17.51 30.45 -24.83
CA SER A 958 -16.66 31.63 -25.00
C SER A 958 -16.73 32.57 -23.79
N GLU A 959 -17.92 32.81 -23.23
CA GLU A 959 -18.09 33.60 -22.00
C GLU A 959 -17.47 32.91 -20.78
N HIS A 960 -17.50 31.57 -20.75
CA HIS A 960 -17.01 30.77 -19.62
C HIS A 960 -15.63 30.15 -19.86
N ALA A 961 -14.89 30.59 -20.90
CA ALA A 961 -13.59 30.04 -21.28
C ALA A 961 -12.56 30.06 -20.14
N LYS A 962 -12.63 31.06 -19.24
CA LYS A 962 -11.78 31.11 -18.04
C LYS A 962 -12.12 30.04 -17.00
N ALA A 963 -13.39 29.70 -16.82
CA ALA A 963 -13.81 28.61 -15.94
C ALA A 963 -13.43 27.23 -16.53
N LEU A 964 -13.43 27.11 -17.87
CA LEU A 964 -12.90 25.93 -18.57
C LEU A 964 -11.39 25.76 -18.34
N VAL A 965 -10.61 26.84 -18.43
CA VAL A 965 -9.15 26.85 -18.20
C VAL A 965 -8.77 26.70 -16.72
N ASN A 966 -9.67 27.09 -15.81
CA ASN A 966 -9.52 26.92 -14.36
C ASN A 966 -10.04 25.56 -13.84
N GLU A 967 -10.47 24.65 -14.73
CA GLU A 967 -11.05 23.33 -14.41
C GLU A 967 -12.33 23.39 -13.53
N GLU A 968 -13.04 24.51 -13.52
CA GLU A 968 -14.31 24.69 -12.80
C GLU A 968 -15.53 24.08 -13.55
N MET A 969 -15.30 23.46 -14.71
CA MET A 969 -16.28 22.71 -15.49
C MET A 969 -15.63 21.50 -16.18
N PHE A 970 -16.28 20.34 -16.09
CA PHE A 970 -15.85 19.12 -16.77
C PHE A 970 -16.41 19.05 -18.20
N MET A 971 -15.56 18.75 -19.19
CA MET A 971 -15.97 18.49 -20.57
C MET A 971 -16.04 16.99 -20.83
N VAL A 972 -17.22 16.49 -21.19
CA VAL A 972 -17.39 15.13 -21.72
C VAL A 972 -17.49 15.23 -23.24
N THR A 973 -16.56 14.62 -23.97
CA THR A 973 -16.59 14.55 -25.43
C THR A 973 -17.29 13.26 -25.88
N PRO A 974 -18.50 13.32 -26.47
CA PRO A 974 -19.18 12.11 -26.95
C PRO A 974 -18.49 11.52 -28.18
N LEU A 975 -18.55 10.20 -28.35
CA LEU A 975 -18.10 9.54 -29.57
C LEU A 975 -18.97 9.98 -30.77
N PRO A 976 -18.38 10.53 -31.84
CA PRO A 976 -19.12 10.86 -33.06
C PRO A 976 -19.51 9.59 -33.82
N ASP A 977 -18.66 8.56 -33.78
CA ASP A 977 -18.87 7.27 -34.41
C ASP A 977 -18.88 6.16 -33.35
N CYS A 978 -19.99 5.43 -33.28
CA CYS A 978 -20.16 4.27 -32.43
C CYS A 978 -20.67 3.10 -33.29
N PRO A 979 -20.03 1.92 -33.23
CA PRO A 979 -20.37 0.76 -34.09
C PRO A 979 -21.77 0.22 -33.81
N HIS A 980 -22.38 0.58 -32.67
CA HIS A 980 -23.73 0.19 -32.27
C HIS A 980 -24.84 1.09 -32.82
N THR A 981 -24.53 2.23 -33.42
CA THR A 981 -25.54 3.12 -34.04
C THR A 981 -26.40 2.49 -35.15
N PRO A 982 -26.01 1.42 -35.87
CA PRO A 982 -26.93 0.67 -36.74
C PRO A 982 -28.06 -0.08 -36.01
N LEU A 983 -27.96 -0.28 -34.69
CA LEU A 983 -28.96 -0.99 -33.87
C LEU A 983 -30.04 -0.05 -33.29
N ILE A 984 -30.04 1.23 -33.68
CA ILE A 984 -31.10 2.19 -33.37
C ILE A 984 -32.33 1.83 -34.21
N ALA A 985 -33.43 1.50 -33.55
CA ALA A 985 -34.70 1.24 -34.21
C ALA A 985 -35.42 2.57 -34.57
N PRO A 986 -36.28 2.61 -35.60
CA PRO A 986 -37.13 3.76 -35.89
C PRO A 986 -37.98 4.17 -34.68
N VAL A 987 -38.18 5.48 -34.49
CA VAL A 987 -39.02 5.99 -33.40
C VAL A 987 -40.45 5.48 -33.56
N PRO A 988 -41.11 4.97 -32.49
CA PRO A 988 -42.49 4.51 -32.56
C PRO A 988 -43.46 5.62 -33.01
N GLU A 989 -44.55 5.27 -33.70
CA GLU A 989 -45.58 6.22 -34.12
C GLU A 989 -46.24 6.98 -32.94
N THR A 990 -46.21 6.38 -31.75
CA THR A 990 -46.66 7.00 -30.48
C THR A 990 -45.69 8.05 -29.93
N GLY A 991 -44.50 8.21 -30.53
CA GLY A 991 -43.42 9.04 -30.02
C GLY A 991 -42.74 8.44 -28.77
N ILE A 992 -41.99 9.29 -28.07
CA ILE A 992 -41.32 8.99 -26.80
C ILE A 992 -41.97 9.87 -25.73
N ASP A 993 -42.55 9.27 -24.68
CA ASP A 993 -42.99 10.01 -23.49
C ASP A 993 -41.85 10.06 -22.47
N VAL A 994 -41.29 11.25 -22.25
CA VAL A 994 -40.18 11.45 -21.29
C VAL A 994 -40.63 11.39 -19.82
N ASN A 995 -41.95 11.35 -19.57
CA ASN A 995 -42.53 11.21 -18.24
C ASN A 995 -42.94 9.76 -17.93
N ALA A 996 -42.74 8.83 -18.87
CA ALA A 996 -43.06 7.44 -18.69
C ALA A 996 -42.28 6.85 -17.49
N PRO A 997 -42.94 6.10 -16.59
CA PRO A 997 -42.27 5.46 -15.47
C PRO A 997 -41.47 4.24 -15.93
N CYS A 998 -40.48 3.84 -15.12
CA CYS A 998 -39.75 2.59 -15.30
C CYS A 998 -40.72 1.41 -15.32
N THR A 999 -40.56 0.54 -16.31
CA THR A 999 -41.46 -0.60 -16.53
C THR A 999 -41.35 -1.71 -15.47
N ASP A 1000 -40.25 -1.80 -14.70
CA ASP A 1000 -40.11 -2.74 -13.57
C ASP A 1000 -40.57 -2.15 -12.23
N CYS A 1001 -39.97 -1.03 -11.81
CA CYS A 1001 -40.10 -0.49 -10.46
C CYS A 1001 -41.06 0.71 -10.36
N HIS A 1002 -41.60 1.18 -11.48
CA HIS A 1002 -42.48 2.36 -11.60
C HIS A 1002 -41.86 3.69 -11.11
N SER A 1003 -40.54 3.75 -10.91
CA SER A 1003 -39.82 5.01 -10.68
C SER A 1003 -40.07 6.00 -11.82
N GLN A 1004 -40.20 7.28 -11.49
CA GLN A 1004 -40.20 8.40 -12.44
C GLN A 1004 -38.88 9.19 -12.53
N PRO A 1005 -38.10 9.41 -11.45
CA PRO A 1005 -36.79 10.07 -11.60
C PRO A 1005 -35.80 9.22 -12.39
N GLU A 1006 -34.95 9.92 -13.16
CA GLU A 1006 -33.82 9.38 -13.93
C GLU A 1006 -34.14 8.16 -14.79
N ASN A 1007 -35.24 8.22 -15.54
CA ASN A 1007 -35.57 7.18 -16.51
C ASN A 1007 -34.80 7.34 -17.83
N TRP A 1008 -34.54 6.20 -18.45
CA TRP A 1008 -33.83 6.05 -19.71
C TRP A 1008 -34.69 5.21 -20.67
N VAL A 1009 -34.67 5.53 -21.96
CA VAL A 1009 -35.32 4.75 -23.01
C VAL A 1009 -34.29 4.00 -23.83
N CYS A 1010 -34.51 2.69 -24.02
CA CYS A 1010 -33.70 1.87 -24.93
C CYS A 1010 -33.92 2.30 -26.38
N LEU A 1011 -32.86 2.56 -27.16
CA LEU A 1011 -32.98 2.99 -28.55
C LEU A 1011 -33.20 1.84 -29.55
N THR A 1012 -33.19 0.58 -29.09
CA THR A 1012 -33.48 -0.61 -29.92
C THR A 1012 -34.92 -1.10 -29.76
N CYS A 1013 -35.53 -0.99 -28.56
CA CYS A 1013 -36.90 -1.46 -28.31
C CYS A 1013 -37.85 -0.46 -27.63
N TYR A 1014 -37.39 0.77 -27.36
CA TYR A 1014 -38.16 1.86 -26.75
C TYR A 1014 -38.83 1.55 -25.40
N GLN A 1015 -38.34 0.54 -24.67
CA GLN A 1015 -38.73 0.30 -23.28
C GLN A 1015 -38.07 1.33 -22.36
N VAL A 1016 -38.85 1.85 -21.41
CA VAL A 1016 -38.41 2.83 -20.42
C VAL A 1016 -38.07 2.12 -19.10
N ARG A 1017 -36.87 2.37 -18.60
CA ARG A 1017 -36.27 1.72 -17.42
C ARG A 1017 -35.56 2.79 -16.57
N CYS A 1018 -35.44 2.58 -15.26
CA CYS A 1018 -34.72 3.55 -14.41
C CYS A 1018 -33.21 3.44 -14.58
N GLY A 1019 -32.52 4.56 -14.45
CA GLY A 1019 -31.07 4.69 -14.58
C GLY A 1019 -30.28 4.11 -13.41
N ARG A 1020 -28.95 4.25 -13.50
CA ARG A 1020 -28.00 3.57 -12.60
C ARG A 1020 -28.09 3.98 -11.13
N TYR A 1021 -28.52 5.21 -10.84
CA TYR A 1021 -28.62 5.70 -9.46
C TYR A 1021 -29.96 5.39 -8.78
N ILE A 1022 -30.85 4.63 -9.45
CA ILE A 1022 -32.16 4.21 -8.92
C ILE A 1022 -32.13 2.72 -8.56
N GLU A 1023 -32.32 1.84 -9.56
CA GLU A 1023 -32.34 0.38 -9.41
C GLU A 1023 -31.76 -0.29 -10.69
N GLU A 1024 -30.94 0.42 -11.47
CA GLU A 1024 -30.13 -0.09 -12.61
C GLU A 1024 -30.86 -0.81 -13.77
N HIS A 1025 -32.19 -0.87 -13.77
CA HIS A 1025 -32.98 -1.60 -14.77
C HIS A 1025 -32.66 -1.27 -16.23
N ALA A 1026 -32.21 -0.04 -16.55
CA ALA A 1026 -31.80 0.34 -17.90
C ALA A 1026 -30.50 -0.36 -18.36
N MET A 1027 -29.54 -0.53 -17.44
CA MET A 1027 -28.29 -1.24 -17.67
C MET A 1027 -28.54 -2.76 -17.73
N LEU A 1028 -29.29 -3.29 -16.76
CA LEU A 1028 -29.70 -4.71 -16.75
C LEU A 1028 -30.46 -5.10 -18.02
N HIS A 1029 -31.33 -4.22 -18.52
CA HIS A 1029 -31.96 -4.40 -19.83
C HIS A 1029 -30.93 -4.43 -20.96
N GLY A 1030 -30.05 -3.42 -21.06
CA GLY A 1030 -29.04 -3.34 -22.11
C GLY A 1030 -28.14 -4.57 -22.20
N VAL A 1031 -27.71 -5.11 -21.06
CA VAL A 1031 -26.92 -6.34 -20.97
C VAL A 1031 -27.75 -7.58 -21.32
N SER A 1032 -28.94 -7.76 -20.71
CA SER A 1032 -29.74 -8.99 -20.86
C SER A 1032 -30.41 -9.16 -22.22
N THR A 1033 -30.55 -8.09 -23.01
CA THR A 1033 -31.15 -8.14 -24.35
C THR A 1033 -30.20 -7.69 -25.46
N GLU A 1034 -28.90 -7.53 -25.18
CA GLU A 1034 -27.90 -7.01 -26.14
C GLU A 1034 -28.35 -5.71 -26.82
N HIS A 1035 -28.95 -4.80 -26.05
CA HIS A 1035 -29.43 -3.49 -26.52
C HIS A 1035 -28.46 -2.39 -26.06
N PRO A 1036 -27.47 -2.02 -26.88
CA PRO A 1036 -26.29 -1.30 -26.41
C PRO A 1036 -26.50 0.20 -26.18
N LEU A 1037 -27.60 0.79 -26.63
CA LEU A 1037 -27.81 2.24 -26.64
C LEU A 1037 -29.08 2.64 -25.86
N ALA A 1038 -28.94 3.59 -24.94
CA ALA A 1038 -30.05 4.17 -24.20
C ALA A 1038 -29.96 5.71 -24.13
N LEU A 1039 -31.10 6.36 -24.24
CA LEU A 1039 -31.26 7.82 -24.15
C LEU A 1039 -31.81 8.20 -22.76
N SER A 1040 -31.12 9.09 -22.07
CA SER A 1040 -31.53 9.62 -20.76
C SER A 1040 -32.65 10.66 -20.90
N PHE A 1041 -33.71 10.55 -20.11
CA PHE A 1041 -34.75 11.59 -20.06
C PHE A 1041 -34.34 12.81 -19.24
N ALA A 1042 -33.28 12.73 -18.43
CA ALA A 1042 -32.82 13.84 -17.58
C ALA A 1042 -32.18 14.98 -18.39
N ASP A 1043 -31.39 14.66 -19.41
CA ASP A 1043 -30.54 15.57 -20.17
C ASP A 1043 -30.54 15.30 -21.70
N LEU A 1044 -31.23 14.25 -22.16
CA LEU A 1044 -31.26 13.79 -23.57
C LEU A 1044 -29.88 13.34 -24.12
N SER A 1045 -28.94 13.05 -23.22
CA SER A 1045 -27.70 12.36 -23.55
C SER A 1045 -27.99 10.91 -23.95
N VAL A 1046 -27.08 10.31 -24.73
CA VAL A 1046 -27.19 8.91 -25.16
C VAL A 1046 -25.93 8.20 -24.73
N TRP A 1047 -26.08 7.13 -23.95
CA TRP A 1047 -25.00 6.27 -23.50
C TRP A 1047 -24.96 4.99 -24.32
N CYS A 1048 -23.75 4.52 -24.62
CA CYS A 1048 -23.52 3.18 -25.12
C CYS A 1048 -22.94 2.28 -24.02
N TYR A 1049 -23.68 1.26 -23.60
CA TYR A 1049 -23.23 0.32 -22.57
C TYR A 1049 -22.04 -0.53 -23.00
N VAL A 1050 -21.83 -0.74 -24.30
CA VAL A 1050 -20.73 -1.58 -24.83
C VAL A 1050 -19.48 -0.75 -25.16
N CYS A 1051 -19.64 0.53 -25.52
CA CYS A 1051 -18.50 1.45 -25.71
C CYS A 1051 -18.14 2.24 -24.45
N GLU A 1052 -18.88 2.06 -23.35
CA GLU A 1052 -18.80 2.80 -22.09
C GLU A 1052 -18.63 4.32 -22.25
N ALA A 1053 -19.35 4.89 -23.23
CA ALA A 1053 -19.21 6.28 -23.62
C ALA A 1053 -20.54 6.90 -24.02
N TYR A 1054 -20.62 8.23 -23.86
CA TYR A 1054 -21.67 9.02 -24.50
C TYR A 1054 -21.48 9.04 -26.02
N VAL A 1055 -22.57 9.07 -26.78
CA VAL A 1055 -22.56 9.04 -28.24
C VAL A 1055 -23.31 10.26 -28.79
N ASP A 1056 -22.72 10.94 -29.78
CA ASP A 1056 -23.42 11.96 -30.56
C ASP A 1056 -23.23 11.77 -32.07
N ASN A 1057 -24.19 11.06 -32.67
CA ASN A 1057 -24.18 10.70 -34.08
C ASN A 1057 -25.49 11.13 -34.74
N HIS A 1058 -25.44 11.53 -36.02
CA HIS A 1058 -26.60 12.00 -36.77
C HIS A 1058 -27.81 11.03 -36.78
N LYS A 1059 -27.58 9.72 -36.63
CA LYS A 1059 -28.66 8.71 -36.52
C LYS A 1059 -29.50 8.87 -35.25
N LEU A 1060 -28.95 9.49 -34.19
CA LEU A 1060 -29.67 9.76 -32.94
C LEU A 1060 -30.67 10.89 -33.05
N TYR A 1061 -30.61 11.73 -34.10
CA TYR A 1061 -31.45 12.93 -34.18
C TYR A 1061 -32.94 12.63 -34.10
N GLU A 1062 -33.45 11.58 -34.75
CA GLU A 1062 -34.89 11.30 -34.73
C GLU A 1062 -35.38 10.97 -33.30
N ALA A 1063 -34.67 10.11 -32.58
CA ALA A 1063 -34.98 9.77 -31.19
C ALA A 1063 -34.76 10.96 -30.24
N LYS A 1064 -33.63 11.68 -30.37
CA LYS A 1064 -33.36 12.91 -29.58
C LYS A 1064 -34.43 13.97 -29.83
N ASN A 1065 -34.86 14.19 -31.08
CA ASN A 1065 -35.90 15.16 -31.44
C ASN A 1065 -37.30 14.74 -30.95
N ALA A 1066 -37.63 13.44 -30.99
CA ALA A 1066 -38.88 12.94 -30.43
C ALA A 1066 -38.93 13.17 -28.90
N ALA A 1067 -37.87 12.82 -28.18
CA ALA A 1067 -37.75 13.09 -26.74
C ALA A 1067 -37.71 14.60 -26.43
N HIS A 1068 -37.03 15.41 -27.24
CA HIS A 1068 -36.98 16.87 -27.09
C HIS A 1068 -38.36 17.53 -27.27
N ARG A 1069 -39.12 17.13 -28.31
CA ARG A 1069 -40.49 17.62 -28.52
C ARG A 1069 -41.41 17.25 -27.37
N SER A 1070 -41.26 16.03 -26.85
CA SER A 1070 -41.99 15.54 -25.68
C SER A 1070 -41.66 16.34 -24.41
N LYS A 1071 -40.39 16.69 -24.21
CA LYS A 1071 -39.89 17.40 -23.03
C LYS A 1071 -40.10 18.93 -23.05
N PHE A 1072 -39.95 19.55 -24.22
CA PHE A 1072 -39.88 21.02 -24.35
C PHE A 1072 -40.93 21.62 -25.30
N GLY A 1073 -41.73 20.81 -25.99
CA GLY A 1073 -42.78 21.28 -26.91
C GLY A 1073 -42.28 21.84 -28.26
N GLU A 1074 -40.96 22.07 -28.42
CA GLU A 1074 -40.35 22.51 -29.68
C GLU A 1074 -39.43 21.44 -30.31
N ALA A 1075 -39.14 21.61 -31.61
CA ALA A 1075 -38.20 20.74 -32.33
C ALA A 1075 -36.78 20.92 -31.80
N LEU A 1076 -36.01 19.83 -31.71
CA LEU A 1076 -34.57 19.91 -31.47
C LEU A 1076 -33.91 20.65 -32.65
N VAL A 1077 -33.03 21.60 -32.36
CA VAL A 1077 -32.24 22.27 -33.41
C VAL A 1077 -31.28 21.25 -34.02
N TRP A 1078 -31.33 21.08 -35.33
CA TRP A 1078 -30.42 20.18 -36.06
C TRP A 1078 -28.99 20.73 -36.01
N SER A 1079 -28.12 20.09 -35.22
CA SER A 1079 -26.74 20.51 -34.94
C SER A 1079 -25.69 19.96 -35.89
N TYR A 1080 -25.99 18.91 -36.66
CA TYR A 1080 -25.05 18.32 -37.62
C TYR A 1080 -24.97 19.19 -38.89
N GLY A 1081 -23.78 19.43 -39.44
CA GLY A 1081 -23.64 20.25 -40.65
C GLY A 1081 -24.40 19.69 -41.87
N PRO A 1082 -24.72 20.51 -42.88
CA PRO A 1082 -25.21 20.01 -44.17
C PRO A 1082 -24.15 19.09 -44.79
N ARG A 1083 -24.54 17.84 -45.08
CA ARG A 1083 -23.62 16.80 -45.56
C ARG A 1083 -22.92 17.23 -46.85
N LEU A 1084 -21.59 17.18 -46.85
CA LEU A 1084 -20.84 16.91 -48.08
C LEU A 1084 -20.94 15.40 -48.35
N CYS A 1085 -21.19 15.06 -49.61
CA CYS A 1085 -21.27 13.68 -50.11
C CYS A 1085 -19.89 13.06 -50.32
#